data_AF-A0AA88GH08-F1
#
_entry.id   AF-A0AA88GH08-F1
#
_cell.length_a   1.000
_cell.length_b   1.000
_cell.length_c   1.000
_cell.angle_alpha   90.00
_cell.angle_beta   90.00
_cell.angle_gamma   90.00
#
_symmetry.space_group_name_H-M   'P 1'
#
loop_
_entity.id
_entity.type
_entity.pdbx_description
1 polymer ?
#
loop_
_entity_poly.entity_id
_entity_poly.type
_entity_poly.pdbx_seq_one_letter_code
_entity_poly.pdbx_strand_id
1 'polypeptide(L)'
;MKCFSKILIGTVHKNTKAHLPRHGTHFVPSLASSAYSLKRFHFCNLNNNQSSSNTSIHTTNTQALDSSKTCPNLLKRIHWVNDVGGMNRTRVQHIHYPLDEWDIQNVVKIANLEKSSICIRGQNQTMGGQTLFPNAHRIDMERMNRILELDLDNETVTVQTGLTWDELMHFLDQFGYSPAILQSYVTFSVGGSISVDIHGITSHQSISSSILELHLVDSQGNFVKCNVQCNPELFQMAIGGFGLFGVIYVAKLKIVPNTKIDMKLNRFTEPEKFHNYYLETLEKENNSIQLARVNLVNGNIDFYEFPKIGNEKMSGCLNGPPREMSLLSQVIYKWVGDTRLFRNLRFNFLEKWLKHPLDWKAQSDRNSLLYESVKPVSSLFSPFVELNKTHVLQEYFIPKQHFLEWYPFMMKEIKQFCKLSKHSSLLNVTIRFVKKRNSHPSDLNLPILTYAKQDVYSFVFYYRADKNVEADHELETFHHVLSNKAAEFGGSFYLPYRHHYTLPQLLKSYPEFEQFVAMKKALDPNPVFNNLWFSNYSTLLEQFKARHGSVDCNVIPIPPNIVSDNPVSENLQPSHESGNPSNQNTKEPTHYSKLNRNKISERGLYDFLRYIFPVVNAQQLFDLVKGELDKNHINSSATSTTTTTNDRHIYELIQKHFRQGIISNISILFNAVKYNMSVLNKEMKHQLHDLLSSIGKRNEPFHGCMTLGDCGRFVKMMRREFHISGPIYICNDQERASDRIERSSMFPVGQFVSYPNMSQIPSQSLDLVTCFIGLHHYKDSELDEYMKHVNRVLRPGGIFILREHDAYNTNVDSMAHVAHNTFNALMGFSYEENSREFRHFRSMKEWNTICERYGLKQAGKYCIQKFDPTLDLMTCYVKCEQSSMHSESASATCHVTTTTVAASAKDSFQHSSNEIPNGLIQNPSSYLRSHSLTDYTIPEWFAVELVQKLGSFLNHTPWYDYPFLHVILQFWKLFYQAVKRVAKRDGLISALWNGYNVMNFVIGLVSTFLLSQMFVLSMIPKIVGRFSSNSTANLTHIQAVLRVRNSMNVNKPCELPNSVRILNSMVSNNNNYSKVQIEREGLRDESFEYYQVDVPRFLPFTTCMKELSRQFDVQVIEIAGQTSVNIKIVSAKKDLQIEEGIEAILIEKYQIVPNARDEDYVHIFSVVTRDLLKLLQQLEKDESIRHVQIHDF
;
A
#
# COMPACT_ATOMS: atom_id res chain seq x y z
N MET A 1 -6.68 42.00 28.72
CA MET A 1 -5.81 43.00 29.39
C MET A 1 -6.47 43.36 30.72
N LYS A 2 -5.83 43.42 31.89
CA LYS A 2 -4.42 43.25 32.31
C LYS A 2 -4.42 42.32 33.55
N CYS A 3 -3.59 41.26 33.63
CA CYS A 3 -3.18 40.58 34.88
C CYS A 3 -2.29 39.32 34.72
N PHE A 4 -2.16 38.74 33.51
CA PHE A 4 -1.32 37.55 33.28
C PHE A 4 0.00 37.90 32.56
N SER A 5 0.97 38.50 33.27
CA SER A 5 2.30 38.81 32.69
C SER A 5 3.48 38.83 33.68
N LYS A 6 3.37 38.23 34.87
CA LYS A 6 4.49 38.05 35.80
C LYS A 6 4.38 36.73 36.55
N ILE A 7 5.27 35.79 36.22
CA ILE A 7 6.04 34.85 37.08
C ILE A 7 6.68 33.84 36.13
N LEU A 8 7.85 34.20 35.60
CA LEU A 8 8.84 33.30 35.01
C LEU A 8 10.15 34.08 34.86
N ILE A 9 11.27 33.38 35.10
CA ILE A 9 12.69 33.81 35.10
C ILE A 9 13.25 34.12 36.51
N GLY A 10 14.21 33.28 36.93
CA GLY A 10 14.87 33.30 38.24
C GLY A 10 15.95 32.22 38.39
N THR A 11 16.91 32.21 37.46
CA THR A 11 18.34 31.82 37.56
C THR A 11 18.82 30.75 38.58
N VAL A 12 19.57 29.73 38.12
CA VAL A 12 20.94 29.33 38.59
C VAL A 12 21.61 28.46 37.49
N HIS A 13 22.95 28.44 37.43
CA HIS A 13 23.76 27.85 36.35
C HIS A 13 24.90 26.95 36.91
N LYS A 14 25.39 26.00 36.08
CA LYS A 14 26.63 25.16 36.17
C LYS A 14 26.63 23.79 36.92
N ASN A 15 26.93 22.77 36.11
CA ASN A 15 27.85 21.62 36.27
C ASN A 15 27.71 20.56 37.39
N THR A 16 27.45 19.32 36.97
CA THR A 16 28.41 18.18 37.11
C THR A 16 28.04 17.00 36.18
N LYS A 17 29.01 16.12 35.85
CA LYS A 17 28.85 14.94 34.99
C LYS A 17 28.52 13.68 35.82
N ALA A 18 27.64 12.79 35.31
CA ALA A 18 27.66 11.34 35.59
C ALA A 18 26.80 10.56 34.57
N HIS A 19 27.10 9.26 34.37
CA HIS A 19 26.50 8.36 33.37
C HIS A 19 25.32 7.51 33.91
N LEU A 20 24.68 6.77 32.97
CA LEU A 20 23.82 5.57 33.08
C LEU A 20 22.28 5.77 32.93
N PRO A 21 21.57 4.76 32.38
CA PRO A 21 20.40 4.99 31.53
C PRO A 21 19.07 4.71 32.23
N ARG A 22 17.96 5.14 31.60
CA ARG A 22 16.60 4.73 32.01
C ARG A 22 15.76 4.23 30.84
N HIS A 23 15.17 3.05 31.06
CA HIS A 23 14.12 2.47 30.23
C HIS A 23 12.88 3.38 30.17
N GLY A 24 12.25 3.46 29.00
CA GLY A 24 10.93 4.05 28.80
C GLY A 24 9.93 2.99 28.34
N THR A 25 8.97 2.65 29.20
CA THR A 25 7.91 1.67 28.93
C THR A 25 6.75 2.28 28.14
N HIS A 26 6.38 1.68 27.01
CA HIS A 26 5.16 2.05 26.28
C HIS A 26 3.99 1.13 26.64
N PHE A 27 2.94 1.71 27.23
CA PHE A 27 1.62 1.08 27.37
C PHE A 27 0.82 1.22 26.06
N VAL A 28 0.15 0.15 25.64
CA VAL A 28 -0.83 0.13 24.54
C VAL A 28 -2.03 -0.71 24.99
N PRO A 29 -3.28 -0.20 24.98
CA PRO A 29 -4.47 -1.00 25.25
C PRO A 29 -4.88 -1.87 24.05
N SER A 30 -5.42 -3.06 24.34
CA SER A 30 -5.93 -4.05 23.39
C SER A 30 -7.47 -4.03 23.26
N LEU A 31 -8.00 -4.88 22.36
CA LEU A 31 -9.41 -5.32 22.09
C LEU A 31 -9.93 -4.84 20.72
N ALA A 32 -10.71 -5.58 19.92
CA ALA A 32 -11.02 -7.03 19.83
C ALA A 32 -11.62 -7.34 18.42
N SER A 33 -11.94 -8.60 18.10
CA SER A 33 -12.13 -9.12 16.72
C SER A 33 -13.47 -9.86 16.43
N SER A 34 -13.99 -9.78 15.20
CA SER A 34 -14.84 -10.77 14.47
C SER A 34 -15.22 -10.21 13.07
N ALA A 35 -15.02 -10.83 11.89
CA ALA A 35 -15.40 -12.16 11.33
C ALA A 35 -16.91 -12.23 10.92
N TYR A 36 -17.42 -12.83 9.81
CA TYR A 36 -17.06 -14.04 9.02
C TYR A 36 -17.70 -14.06 7.58
N SER A 37 -17.04 -14.69 6.58
CA SER A 37 -17.59 -15.53 5.44
C SER A 37 -18.66 -15.06 4.40
N LEU A 38 -19.00 -15.77 3.29
CA LEU A 38 -18.28 -16.47 2.17
C LEU A 38 -19.31 -17.27 1.28
N LYS A 39 -19.23 -17.22 -0.07
CA LYS A 39 -19.67 -18.23 -1.12
C LYS A 39 -19.43 -17.60 -2.52
N ARG A 40 -18.70 -18.11 -3.55
CA ARG A 40 -18.59 -19.42 -4.28
C ARG A 40 -19.86 -19.74 -5.13
N PHE A 41 -19.86 -20.11 -6.44
CA PHE A 41 -18.92 -20.93 -7.24
C PHE A 41 -18.97 -20.84 -8.81
N HIS A 42 -17.81 -21.04 -9.47
CA HIS A 42 -17.37 -21.90 -10.61
C HIS A 42 -18.23 -22.33 -11.86
N PHE A 43 -17.60 -22.33 -13.07
CA PHE A 43 -17.91 -23.12 -14.31
C PHE A 43 -16.69 -23.53 -15.25
N CYS A 44 -16.36 -24.83 -15.44
CA CYS A 44 -15.14 -25.45 -16.06
C CYS A 44 -14.72 -25.09 -17.52
N ASN A 45 -13.52 -25.44 -18.06
CA ASN A 45 -12.36 -26.22 -17.55
C ASN A 45 -11.97 -27.52 -18.25
N LEU A 46 -12.00 -27.65 -19.60
CA LEU A 46 -11.14 -28.65 -20.29
C LEU A 46 -10.46 -28.17 -21.59
N ASN A 47 -9.25 -28.68 -21.87
CA ASN A 47 -8.45 -28.38 -23.05
C ASN A 47 -8.14 -29.69 -23.84
N ASN A 48 -7.88 -29.53 -25.14
CA ASN A 48 -7.26 -30.44 -26.12
C ASN A 48 -6.77 -31.86 -25.71
N ASN A 49 -6.94 -32.85 -26.61
CA ASN A 49 -5.80 -33.29 -27.44
C ASN A 49 -6.08 -34.21 -28.65
N GLN A 50 -5.27 -33.97 -29.70
CA GLN A 50 -4.63 -34.89 -30.66
C GLN A 50 -5.39 -35.67 -31.76
N SER A 51 -5.01 -35.30 -33.00
CA SER A 51 -4.30 -36.14 -34.01
C SER A 51 -4.99 -36.48 -35.35
N SER A 52 -4.38 -35.95 -36.41
CA SER A 52 -4.17 -36.51 -37.78
C SER A 52 -5.27 -37.33 -38.47
N SER A 53 -5.77 -36.85 -39.61
CA SER A 53 -5.34 -37.33 -40.95
C SER A 53 -5.96 -36.50 -42.09
N ASN A 54 -5.36 -36.57 -43.29
CA ASN A 54 -5.82 -35.85 -44.49
C ASN A 54 -7.16 -36.37 -45.03
N THR A 55 -8.09 -35.47 -45.39
CA THR A 55 -8.77 -35.48 -46.70
C THR A 55 -9.43 -34.13 -46.98
N SER A 56 -9.35 -33.69 -48.25
CA SER A 56 -10.12 -32.56 -48.78
C SER A 56 -11.60 -32.90 -48.96
N ILE A 57 -12.49 -31.89 -48.90
CA ILE A 57 -13.68 -31.63 -49.77
C ILE A 57 -14.85 -30.95 -49.01
N HIS A 58 -15.47 -29.95 -49.66
CA HIS A 58 -16.78 -29.29 -49.45
C HIS A 58 -17.22 -28.67 -48.10
N THR A 59 -17.27 -27.34 -48.12
CA THR A 59 -18.44 -26.45 -47.84
C THR A 59 -19.58 -26.86 -46.88
N THR A 60 -20.06 -25.85 -46.14
CA THR A 60 -21.32 -25.73 -45.36
C THR A 60 -21.48 -26.58 -44.09
N ASN A 61 -21.23 -25.97 -42.93
CA ASN A 61 -22.30 -25.53 -42.02
C ASN A 61 -21.77 -24.73 -40.81
N THR A 62 -22.47 -23.66 -40.45
CA THR A 62 -22.27 -22.91 -39.20
C THR A 62 -22.90 -23.65 -38.02
N GLN A 63 -22.07 -24.09 -37.06
CA GLN A 63 -22.50 -24.42 -35.71
C GLN A 63 -21.59 -23.70 -34.70
N ALA A 64 -22.19 -23.17 -33.64
CA ALA A 64 -21.49 -22.37 -32.63
C ALA A 64 -20.57 -23.25 -31.78
N LEU A 65 -19.32 -22.81 -31.59
CA LEU A 65 -18.38 -23.46 -30.68
C LEU A 65 -18.71 -23.08 -29.23
N ASP A 66 -18.92 -24.11 -28.42
CA ASP A 66 -19.31 -24.03 -27.01
C ASP A 66 -18.15 -23.52 -26.14
N SER A 67 -18.42 -22.45 -25.37
CA SER A 67 -17.48 -21.76 -24.49
C SER A 67 -17.41 -22.34 -23.07
N SER A 68 -18.13 -23.44 -22.79
CA SER A 68 -18.21 -24.17 -21.50
C SER A 68 -16.90 -24.87 -21.05
N LYS A 69 -15.75 -24.39 -21.54
CA LYS A 69 -14.41 -24.88 -21.25
C LYS A 69 -13.42 -23.73 -20.95
N THR A 70 -13.64 -22.93 -19.88
CA THR A 70 -12.62 -22.05 -19.25
C THR A 70 -12.58 -22.12 -17.70
N CYS A 71 -11.42 -21.94 -17.04
CA CYS A 71 -11.20 -22.38 -15.64
C CYS A 71 -11.66 -21.37 -14.57
N PRO A 72 -12.35 -21.75 -13.48
CA PRO A 72 -13.55 -20.95 -13.23
C PRO A 72 -13.65 -19.97 -12.06
N ASN A 73 -12.72 -19.93 -11.09
CA ASN A 73 -12.76 -18.96 -9.96
C ASN A 73 -11.40 -18.27 -9.80
N LEU A 74 -10.63 -18.15 -10.88
CA LEU A 74 -9.43 -17.30 -10.88
C LEU A 74 -9.56 -16.09 -11.82
N LEU A 75 -10.67 -15.99 -12.56
CA LEU A 75 -10.93 -14.92 -13.54
C LEU A 75 -12.31 -14.28 -13.33
N LYS A 76 -12.47 -13.48 -12.25
CA LYS A 76 -13.44 -12.36 -12.12
C LYS A 76 -13.27 -11.66 -10.76
N ARG A 77 -12.21 -10.85 -10.63
CA ARG A 77 -12.17 -9.76 -9.64
C ARG A 77 -12.08 -8.45 -10.42
N ILE A 78 -12.98 -7.52 -10.13
CA ILE A 78 -12.94 -6.17 -10.69
C ILE A 78 -11.84 -5.43 -9.94
N HIS A 79 -10.71 -5.18 -10.59
CA HIS A 79 -9.61 -4.43 -9.99
C HIS A 79 -9.80 -2.94 -10.28
N TRP A 80 -10.24 -2.19 -9.28
CA TRP A 80 -10.18 -0.72 -9.32
C TRP A 80 -8.78 -0.27 -8.91
N VAL A 81 -8.12 0.45 -9.80
CA VAL A 81 -6.83 1.10 -9.59
C VAL A 81 -6.98 2.61 -9.78
N ASN A 82 -6.02 3.37 -9.27
CA ASN A 82 -5.95 4.83 -9.39
C ASN A 82 -4.47 5.21 -9.36
N ASP A 83 -4.14 6.45 -9.72
CA ASP A 83 -2.78 6.99 -9.59
C ASP A 83 -2.62 7.82 -8.30
N VAL A 84 -1.45 8.45 -8.10
CA VAL A 84 -1.19 9.21 -6.87
C VAL A 84 -2.06 10.47 -6.74
N GLY A 85 -2.55 11.02 -7.85
CA GLY A 85 -3.51 12.13 -7.83
C GLY A 85 -4.85 11.72 -7.23
N GLY A 86 -5.21 10.44 -7.35
CA GLY A 86 -6.45 9.88 -6.80
C GLY A 86 -7.71 10.27 -7.58
N MET A 87 -7.57 10.94 -8.73
CA MET A 87 -8.68 11.48 -9.53
C MET A 87 -8.99 10.65 -10.78
N ASN A 88 -8.19 9.63 -11.10
CA ASN A 88 -8.28 8.87 -12.35
C ASN A 88 -8.69 7.40 -12.08
N ARG A 89 -9.71 7.17 -11.24
CA ARG A 89 -10.13 5.80 -10.83
C ARG A 89 -10.51 4.97 -12.07
N THR A 90 -9.73 3.92 -12.32
CA THR A 90 -9.80 3.12 -13.56
C THR A 90 -9.98 1.64 -13.21
N ARG A 91 -10.85 0.95 -13.94
CA ARG A 91 -11.01 -0.50 -13.84
C ARG A 91 -9.98 -1.20 -14.73
N VAL A 92 -9.21 -2.14 -14.20
CA VAL A 92 -8.36 -3.06 -14.97
C VAL A 92 -8.90 -4.50 -14.87
N GLN A 93 -8.57 -5.33 -15.85
CA GLN A 93 -9.03 -6.72 -15.94
C GLN A 93 -8.23 -7.61 -14.99
N HIS A 94 -6.90 -7.50 -15.04
CA HIS A 94 -5.95 -8.27 -14.22
C HIS A 94 -4.78 -7.39 -13.77
N ILE A 95 -4.07 -7.82 -12.71
CA ILE A 95 -2.79 -7.24 -12.28
C ILE A 95 -1.77 -8.37 -12.22
N HIS A 96 -0.70 -8.23 -12.99
CA HIS A 96 0.40 -9.19 -13.11
C HIS A 96 1.64 -8.63 -12.41
N TYR A 97 2.45 -9.51 -11.85
CA TYR A 97 3.66 -9.15 -11.09
C TYR A 97 4.85 -9.99 -11.56
N PRO A 98 5.48 -9.63 -12.69
CA PRO A 98 6.56 -10.43 -13.28
C PRO A 98 7.76 -10.54 -12.34
N LEU A 99 8.38 -11.73 -12.31
CA LEU A 99 9.69 -11.96 -11.69
C LEU A 99 10.83 -11.82 -12.71
N ASP A 100 10.58 -12.25 -13.94
CA ASP A 100 11.52 -12.25 -15.05
C ASP A 100 10.91 -11.66 -16.32
N GLU A 101 11.74 -11.53 -17.35
CA GLU A 101 11.37 -11.03 -18.68
C GLU A 101 10.40 -11.96 -19.44
N TRP A 102 10.36 -13.25 -19.09
CA TRP A 102 9.45 -14.24 -19.70
C TRP A 102 8.03 -14.10 -19.18
N ASP A 103 7.85 -13.76 -17.90
CA ASP A 103 6.54 -13.39 -17.35
C ASP A 103 5.94 -12.20 -18.11
N ILE A 104 6.76 -11.18 -18.43
CA ILE A 104 6.32 -10.04 -19.26
C ILE A 104 5.90 -10.51 -20.65
N GLN A 105 6.76 -11.29 -21.32
CA GLN A 105 6.44 -11.84 -22.65
C GLN A 105 5.14 -12.65 -22.63
N ASN A 106 4.90 -13.44 -21.58
CA ASN A 106 3.67 -14.22 -21.44
C ASN A 106 2.45 -13.32 -21.29
N VAL A 107 2.52 -12.22 -20.53
CA VAL A 107 1.43 -11.23 -20.45
C VAL A 107 1.17 -10.55 -21.80
N VAL A 108 2.21 -10.21 -22.56
CA VAL A 108 2.07 -9.63 -23.92
C VAL A 108 1.41 -10.64 -24.88
N LYS A 109 1.80 -11.91 -24.82
CA LYS A 109 1.15 -12.99 -25.60
C LYS A 109 -0.32 -13.18 -25.23
N ILE A 110 -0.65 -13.17 -23.93
CA ILE A 110 -2.04 -13.25 -23.44
C ILE A 110 -2.85 -12.05 -23.95
N ALA A 111 -2.35 -10.82 -23.82
CA ALA A 111 -3.05 -9.62 -24.26
C ALA A 111 -3.33 -9.62 -25.78
N ASN A 112 -2.37 -10.05 -26.59
CA ASN A 112 -2.56 -10.25 -28.03
C ASN A 112 -3.65 -11.29 -28.36
N LEU A 113 -3.68 -12.42 -27.63
CA LEU A 113 -4.69 -13.47 -27.80
C LEU A 113 -6.09 -13.01 -27.37
N GLU A 114 -6.20 -12.28 -26.26
CA GLU A 114 -7.46 -11.72 -25.74
C GLU A 114 -7.92 -10.46 -26.48
N LYS A 115 -7.06 -9.86 -27.32
CA LYS A 115 -7.24 -8.53 -27.95
C LYS A 115 -7.49 -7.42 -26.92
N SER A 116 -6.84 -7.53 -25.76
CA SER A 116 -6.90 -6.58 -24.65
C SER A 116 -5.63 -5.71 -24.63
N SER A 117 -5.71 -4.54 -24.01
CA SER A 117 -4.55 -3.67 -23.82
C SER A 117 -3.79 -3.98 -22.52
N ILE A 118 -2.58 -3.44 -22.42
CA ILE A 118 -1.67 -3.48 -21.28
C ILE A 118 -1.41 -2.04 -20.82
N CYS A 119 -1.46 -1.81 -19.51
CA CYS A 119 -0.90 -0.61 -18.89
C CYS A 119 0.19 -0.98 -17.88
N ILE A 120 1.25 -0.18 -17.81
CA ILE A 120 2.45 -0.49 -17.02
C ILE A 120 2.48 0.39 -15.76
N ARG A 121 2.83 -0.20 -14.62
CA ARG A 121 2.95 0.46 -13.33
C ARG A 121 4.34 0.18 -12.72
N GLY A 122 5.10 1.24 -12.50
CA GLY A 122 6.18 1.27 -11.50
C GLY A 122 5.62 1.69 -10.14
N GLN A 123 6.10 2.81 -9.60
CA GLN A 123 5.61 3.31 -8.29
C GLN A 123 4.34 4.19 -8.32
N ASN A 124 3.59 4.21 -9.44
CA ASN A 124 2.24 4.81 -9.54
C ASN A 124 2.15 6.33 -9.24
N GLN A 125 3.25 7.09 -9.45
CA GLN A 125 3.40 8.50 -9.04
C GLN A 125 3.00 9.54 -10.10
N THR A 126 2.49 9.13 -11.26
CA THR A 126 1.94 10.04 -12.29
C THR A 126 0.57 10.58 -11.87
N MET A 127 0.09 11.69 -12.43
CA MET A 127 -1.18 12.34 -12.00
C MET A 127 -2.25 12.45 -13.09
N GLY A 128 -1.98 11.92 -14.29
CA GLY A 128 -2.89 11.93 -15.44
C GLY A 128 -3.18 10.53 -16.00
N GLY A 129 -3.11 9.47 -15.20
CA GLY A 129 -3.46 8.13 -15.66
C GLY A 129 -2.52 7.52 -16.72
N GLN A 130 -1.28 7.99 -16.82
CA GLN A 130 -0.24 7.43 -17.71
C GLN A 130 0.11 5.95 -17.36
N THR A 131 -0.30 5.46 -16.18
CA THR A 131 -0.12 4.06 -15.72
C THR A 131 -1.44 3.27 -15.63
N LEU A 132 -2.49 3.76 -16.30
CA LEU A 132 -3.87 3.29 -16.21
C LEU A 132 -4.48 3.17 -17.62
N PHE A 133 -5.27 2.12 -17.86
CA PHE A 133 -6.13 2.00 -19.04
C PHE A 133 -7.35 1.11 -18.73
N PRO A 134 -8.57 1.44 -19.19
CA PRO A 134 -9.77 0.67 -18.89
C PRO A 134 -9.69 -0.77 -19.43
N ASN A 135 -10.07 -1.74 -18.59
CA ASN A 135 -10.08 -3.17 -18.89
C ASN A 135 -8.74 -3.75 -19.39
N ALA A 136 -7.62 -3.09 -19.13
CA ALA A 136 -6.30 -3.60 -19.47
C ALA A 136 -5.81 -4.71 -18.52
N HIS A 137 -4.82 -5.49 -18.96
CA HIS A 137 -3.90 -6.17 -18.05
C HIS A 137 -2.90 -5.15 -17.50
N ARG A 138 -2.80 -5.01 -16.17
CA ARG A 138 -1.80 -4.13 -15.55
C ARG A 138 -0.53 -4.92 -15.25
N ILE A 139 0.62 -4.50 -15.79
CA ILE A 139 1.93 -5.05 -15.39
C ILE A 139 2.48 -4.19 -14.26
N ASP A 140 2.72 -4.79 -13.10
CA ASP A 140 3.20 -4.14 -11.89
C ASP A 140 4.66 -4.54 -11.63
N MET A 141 5.57 -3.65 -12.02
CA MET A 141 7.01 -3.90 -12.09
C MET A 141 7.70 -4.01 -10.72
N GLU A 142 6.98 -3.84 -9.61
CA GLU A 142 7.49 -3.80 -8.22
C GLU A 142 8.46 -4.94 -7.84
N ARG A 143 8.38 -6.10 -8.52
CA ARG A 143 9.24 -7.27 -8.26
C ARG A 143 10.46 -7.42 -9.17
N MET A 144 10.53 -6.66 -10.25
CA MET A 144 11.73 -6.59 -11.10
C MET A 144 12.67 -5.53 -10.54
N ASN A 145 13.14 -5.75 -9.30
CA ASN A 145 13.91 -4.79 -8.52
C ASN A 145 15.34 -5.27 -8.20
N ARG A 146 15.93 -6.12 -9.05
CA ARG A 146 17.30 -6.62 -8.85
C ARG A 146 18.35 -5.65 -9.43
N ILE A 147 19.49 -5.53 -8.74
CA ILE A 147 20.72 -4.94 -9.29
C ILE A 147 21.51 -6.09 -9.94
N LEU A 148 21.83 -5.95 -11.22
CA LEU A 148 22.41 -7.01 -12.04
C LEU A 148 23.93 -6.90 -12.16
N GLU A 149 24.44 -5.66 -12.26
CA GLU A 149 25.87 -5.37 -12.50
C GLU A 149 26.24 -4.04 -11.82
N LEU A 150 27.45 -3.97 -11.26
CA LEU A 150 28.06 -2.73 -10.78
C LEU A 150 29.50 -2.66 -11.27
N ASP A 151 29.75 -1.73 -12.20
CA ASP A 151 31.07 -1.48 -12.78
C ASP A 151 31.56 -0.11 -12.28
N LEU A 152 32.55 -0.13 -11.39
CA LEU A 152 33.11 1.08 -10.80
C LEU A 152 34.20 1.72 -11.67
N ASP A 153 34.75 0.98 -12.63
CA ASP A 153 35.86 1.44 -13.46
C ASP A 153 35.32 2.23 -14.67
N ASN A 154 34.16 1.83 -15.20
CA ASN A 154 33.39 2.61 -16.19
C ASN A 154 32.30 3.50 -15.58
N GLU A 155 32.16 3.53 -14.25
CA GLU A 155 31.10 4.25 -13.50
C GLU A 155 29.68 3.96 -14.02
N THR A 156 29.32 2.67 -14.12
CA THR A 156 27.98 2.22 -14.54
C THR A 156 27.33 1.21 -13.59
N VAL A 157 26.00 1.15 -13.62
CA VAL A 157 25.19 0.16 -12.92
C VAL A 157 24.11 -0.38 -13.86
N THR A 158 23.91 -1.69 -13.89
CA THR A 158 22.83 -2.34 -14.66
C THR A 158 21.79 -2.86 -13.69
N VAL A 159 20.52 -2.46 -13.88
CA VAL A 159 19.43 -2.72 -12.93
C VAL A 159 18.18 -3.17 -13.67
N GLN A 160 17.36 -4.00 -13.02
CA GLN A 160 15.96 -4.15 -13.41
C GLN A 160 15.17 -2.87 -13.07
N THR A 161 14.20 -2.54 -13.89
CA THR A 161 13.56 -1.21 -13.89
C THR A 161 12.46 -0.99 -12.86
N GLY A 162 12.00 -2.05 -12.20
CA GLY A 162 11.10 -1.98 -11.04
C GLY A 162 11.77 -1.39 -9.79
N LEU A 163 13.09 -1.54 -9.69
CA LEU A 163 13.94 -1.02 -8.62
C LEU A 163 13.65 0.45 -8.33
N THR A 164 13.53 0.80 -7.06
CA THR A 164 13.36 2.19 -6.64
C THR A 164 14.69 2.91 -6.52
N TRP A 165 14.68 4.23 -6.67
CA TRP A 165 15.88 5.04 -6.43
C TRP A 165 16.31 5.03 -4.95
N ASP A 166 15.43 4.67 -4.02
CA ASP A 166 15.73 4.45 -2.61
C ASP A 166 16.69 3.26 -2.47
N GLU A 167 16.26 2.09 -2.96
CA GLU A 167 17.06 0.86 -2.96
C GLU A 167 18.39 1.05 -3.72
N LEU A 168 18.36 1.67 -4.91
CA LEU A 168 19.57 1.91 -5.71
C LEU A 168 20.54 2.88 -5.04
N MET A 169 20.06 3.99 -4.48
CA MET A 169 20.94 4.96 -3.82
C MET A 169 21.50 4.39 -2.52
N HIS A 170 20.71 3.63 -1.76
CA HIS A 170 21.17 2.96 -0.53
C HIS A 170 22.28 1.93 -0.82
N PHE A 171 22.20 1.22 -1.96
CA PHE A 171 23.27 0.34 -2.43
C PHE A 171 24.52 1.13 -2.89
N LEU A 172 24.35 2.11 -3.77
CA LEU A 172 25.48 2.87 -4.34
C LEU A 172 26.25 3.68 -3.29
N ASP A 173 25.59 4.20 -2.26
CA ASP A 173 26.22 4.97 -1.18
C ASP A 173 27.30 4.17 -0.43
N GLN A 174 27.19 2.84 -0.40
CA GLN A 174 28.15 1.95 0.25
C GLN A 174 29.48 1.89 -0.52
N PHE A 175 29.43 2.06 -1.84
CA PHE A 175 30.59 2.20 -2.71
C PHE A 175 30.99 3.66 -2.92
N GLY A 176 30.34 4.58 -2.20
CA GLY A 176 30.48 6.03 -2.31
C GLY A 176 30.03 6.61 -3.64
N TYR A 177 29.03 6.00 -4.27
CA TYR A 177 28.43 6.44 -5.52
C TYR A 177 27.00 6.93 -5.32
N SER A 178 26.43 7.50 -6.38
CA SER A 178 25.11 8.07 -6.45
C SER A 178 24.54 7.93 -7.87
N PRO A 179 23.22 7.80 -8.07
CA PRO A 179 22.62 7.96 -9.39
C PRO A 179 23.02 9.30 -10.03
N ALA A 180 23.49 9.28 -11.27
CA ALA A 180 23.95 10.49 -11.96
C ALA A 180 22.87 11.57 -12.03
N ILE A 181 21.62 11.18 -12.33
CA ILE A 181 20.48 12.07 -12.42
C ILE A 181 19.33 11.51 -11.60
N LEU A 182 18.68 12.41 -10.85
CA LEU A 182 17.56 12.13 -9.98
C LEU A 182 16.66 13.37 -9.83
N GLN A 183 15.36 13.10 -9.80
CA GLN A 183 14.28 13.98 -9.35
C GLN A 183 14.35 14.27 -7.83
N SER A 184 13.34 14.96 -7.29
CA SER A 184 13.40 15.48 -5.90
C SER A 184 13.07 14.45 -4.79
N TYR A 185 12.64 13.23 -5.12
CA TYR A 185 12.36 12.16 -4.15
C TYR A 185 12.85 10.81 -4.68
N VAL A 186 13.21 9.89 -3.78
CA VAL A 186 13.77 8.56 -4.12
C VAL A 186 12.72 7.45 -4.27
N THR A 187 11.47 7.69 -3.91
CA THR A 187 10.38 6.70 -3.87
C THR A 187 9.76 6.35 -5.23
N PHE A 188 10.45 6.63 -6.34
CA PHE A 188 10.02 6.25 -7.69
C PHE A 188 10.83 5.05 -8.19
N SER A 189 10.24 4.25 -9.09
CA SER A 189 10.92 3.21 -9.86
C SER A 189 11.78 3.80 -10.98
N VAL A 190 12.94 3.19 -11.26
CA VAL A 190 13.83 3.54 -12.37
C VAL A 190 13.10 3.57 -13.72
N GLY A 191 12.34 2.53 -14.07
CA GLY A 191 11.60 2.43 -15.34
C GLY A 191 10.53 3.49 -15.50
N GLY A 192 9.79 3.77 -14.42
CA GLY A 192 8.83 4.87 -14.39
C GLY A 192 9.48 6.24 -14.61
N SER A 193 10.69 6.44 -14.08
CA SER A 193 11.47 7.66 -14.28
C SER A 193 12.03 7.80 -15.70
N ILE A 194 12.47 6.71 -16.32
CA ILE A 194 12.89 6.66 -17.73
C ILE A 194 11.71 6.93 -18.67
N SER A 195 10.57 6.30 -18.40
CA SER A 195 9.34 6.40 -19.22
C SER A 195 8.74 7.82 -19.29
N VAL A 196 9.17 8.74 -18.42
CA VAL A 196 8.72 10.13 -18.40
C VAL A 196 9.84 11.15 -18.65
N ASP A 197 11.06 10.67 -18.95
CA ASP A 197 12.30 11.46 -19.02
C ASP A 197 12.46 12.48 -17.87
N ILE A 198 12.59 12.00 -16.63
CA ILE A 198 12.78 12.91 -15.49
C ILE A 198 14.00 13.82 -15.66
N HIS A 199 13.92 15.01 -15.09
CA HIS A 199 15.07 15.78 -14.62
C HIS A 199 14.95 16.02 -13.11
N GLY A 200 15.89 16.76 -12.54
CA GLY A 200 15.79 17.18 -11.15
C GLY A 200 16.76 18.28 -10.78
N ILE A 201 17.14 18.30 -9.50
CA ILE A 201 18.08 19.28 -8.94
C ILE A 201 19.55 18.83 -9.09
N THR A 202 19.76 17.58 -9.47
CA THR A 202 21.04 16.86 -9.51
C THR A 202 21.98 17.30 -10.62
N SER A 203 21.44 17.77 -11.74
CA SER A 203 22.16 18.29 -12.90
C SER A 203 21.23 19.17 -13.72
N HIS A 204 21.77 19.83 -14.75
CA HIS A 204 20.97 20.57 -15.73
C HIS A 204 20.50 19.71 -16.92
N GLN A 205 20.58 18.38 -16.83
CA GLN A 205 20.18 17.45 -17.89
C GLN A 205 19.03 16.53 -17.43
N SER A 206 18.32 15.92 -18.38
CA SER A 206 17.36 14.85 -18.12
C SER A 206 18.04 13.48 -18.03
N ILE A 207 17.35 12.50 -17.46
CA ILE A 207 17.82 11.12 -17.27
C ILE A 207 18.27 10.47 -18.58
N SER A 208 17.75 10.90 -19.74
CA SER A 208 18.26 10.52 -21.07
C SER A 208 19.79 10.60 -21.23
N SER A 209 20.49 11.42 -20.44
CA SER A 209 21.96 11.56 -20.50
C SER A 209 22.75 10.59 -19.61
N SER A 210 22.08 9.96 -18.64
CA SER A 210 22.65 8.89 -17.81
C SER A 210 22.30 7.50 -18.31
N ILE A 211 21.30 7.32 -19.17
CA ILE A 211 20.97 6.03 -19.77
C ILE A 211 22.00 5.67 -20.85
N LEU A 212 22.47 4.42 -20.81
CA LEU A 212 23.40 3.86 -21.80
C LEU A 212 22.74 2.77 -22.65
N GLU A 213 21.85 1.98 -22.06
CA GLU A 213 21.18 0.85 -22.72
C GLU A 213 19.87 0.51 -22.03
N LEU A 214 18.86 0.08 -22.79
CA LEU A 214 17.57 -0.41 -22.32
C LEU A 214 17.27 -1.77 -22.94
N HIS A 215 16.69 -2.71 -22.17
CA HIS A 215 16.09 -3.93 -22.71
C HIS A 215 14.58 -3.90 -22.48
N LEU A 216 13.82 -4.28 -23.50
CA LEU A 216 12.37 -4.20 -23.57
C LEU A 216 11.75 -5.52 -24.03
N VAL A 217 10.48 -5.74 -23.66
CA VAL A 217 9.58 -6.63 -24.39
C VAL A 217 8.65 -5.77 -25.25
N ASP A 218 8.65 -6.01 -26.57
CA ASP A 218 7.85 -5.24 -27.54
C ASP A 218 6.36 -5.66 -27.58
N SER A 219 5.59 -5.10 -28.51
CA SER A 219 4.17 -5.35 -28.73
C SER A 219 3.81 -6.79 -29.12
N GLN A 220 4.76 -7.49 -29.75
CA GLN A 220 4.62 -8.86 -30.24
C GLN A 220 5.14 -9.88 -29.22
N GLY A 221 5.85 -9.41 -28.19
CA GLY A 221 6.48 -10.21 -27.15
C GLY A 221 7.95 -10.54 -27.43
N ASN A 222 8.58 -9.90 -28.42
CA ASN A 222 10.00 -10.09 -28.70
C ASN A 222 10.85 -9.39 -27.65
N PHE A 223 12.03 -9.94 -27.35
CA PHE A 223 13.05 -9.25 -26.58
C PHE A 223 13.83 -8.31 -27.49
N VAL A 224 13.94 -7.05 -27.09
CA VAL A 224 14.61 -6.01 -27.88
C VAL A 224 15.54 -5.21 -26.97
N LYS A 225 16.82 -5.18 -27.32
CA LYS A 225 17.82 -4.28 -26.78
C LYS A 225 17.85 -2.99 -27.61
N CYS A 226 17.97 -1.84 -26.96
CA CYS A 226 18.21 -0.59 -27.65
C CYS A 226 19.19 0.33 -26.89
N ASN A 227 20.00 1.04 -27.67
CA ASN A 227 20.98 2.06 -27.27
C ASN A 227 21.26 2.97 -28.50
N VAL A 228 22.28 3.83 -28.46
CA VAL A 228 22.55 4.73 -29.62
C VAL A 228 23.10 4.03 -30.87
N GLN A 229 23.59 2.80 -30.76
CA GLN A 229 24.11 2.02 -31.89
C GLN A 229 23.13 0.95 -32.38
N CYS A 230 22.29 0.41 -31.50
CA CYS A 230 21.36 -0.69 -31.76
C CYS A 230 19.92 -0.23 -31.51
N ASN A 231 19.03 -0.37 -32.50
CA ASN A 231 17.64 0.09 -32.44
C ASN A 231 17.48 1.55 -31.90
N PRO A 232 18.26 2.55 -32.37
CA PRO A 232 18.33 3.88 -31.76
C PRO A 232 17.02 4.67 -31.80
N GLU A 233 16.17 4.44 -32.79
CA GLU A 233 14.85 5.05 -32.89
C GLU A 233 13.90 4.53 -31.80
N LEU A 234 13.96 3.24 -31.48
CA LEU A 234 13.23 2.66 -30.34
C LEU A 234 13.78 3.19 -29.02
N PHE A 235 15.09 3.41 -28.91
CA PHE A 235 15.70 4.01 -27.72
C PHE A 235 15.17 5.43 -27.45
N GLN A 236 15.12 6.28 -28.48
CA GLN A 236 14.55 7.63 -28.42
C GLN A 236 13.03 7.64 -28.13
N MET A 237 12.30 6.61 -28.58
CA MET A 237 10.87 6.46 -28.32
C MET A 237 10.58 5.89 -26.92
N ALA A 238 11.42 5.02 -26.38
CA ALA A 238 11.23 4.40 -25.07
C ALA A 238 11.44 5.40 -23.92
N ILE A 239 12.47 6.25 -24.02
CA ILE A 239 12.74 7.30 -23.03
C ILE A 239 11.71 8.43 -23.23
N GLY A 240 10.96 8.78 -22.19
CA GLY A 240 9.78 9.65 -22.34
C GLY A 240 8.64 9.01 -23.13
N GLY A 241 8.65 7.70 -23.34
CA GLY A 241 7.66 6.95 -24.13
C GLY A 241 6.38 6.55 -23.39
N PHE A 242 6.23 6.89 -22.11
CA PHE A 242 5.07 6.57 -21.27
C PHE A 242 4.67 5.09 -21.23
N GLY A 243 5.63 4.17 -21.47
CA GLY A 243 5.40 2.73 -21.54
C GLY A 243 4.65 2.25 -22.80
N LEU A 244 4.61 3.06 -23.86
CA LEU A 244 3.83 2.79 -25.08
C LEU A 244 4.58 1.92 -26.11
N PHE A 245 5.91 1.83 -26.03
CA PHE A 245 6.73 1.12 -27.03
C PHE A 245 7.30 -0.22 -26.52
N GLY A 246 6.77 -0.71 -25.41
CA GLY A 246 7.24 -1.93 -24.76
C GLY A 246 7.42 -1.77 -23.25
N VAL A 247 7.60 -2.91 -22.58
CA VAL A 247 7.92 -2.95 -21.16
C VAL A 247 9.44 -2.92 -21.01
N ILE A 248 9.99 -1.77 -20.65
CA ILE A 248 11.41 -1.65 -20.28
C ILE A 248 11.63 -2.45 -18.99
N TYR A 249 12.44 -3.50 -19.03
CA TYR A 249 12.68 -4.41 -17.88
C TYR A 249 14.11 -4.35 -17.32
N VAL A 250 15.10 -3.93 -18.13
CA VAL A 250 16.48 -3.64 -17.71
C VAL A 250 16.93 -2.27 -18.23
N ALA A 251 17.76 -1.56 -17.44
CA ALA A 251 18.45 -0.35 -17.85
C ALA A 251 19.91 -0.34 -17.34
N LYS A 252 20.86 0.04 -18.21
CA LYS A 252 22.24 0.37 -17.83
C LYS A 252 22.39 1.88 -17.70
N LEU A 253 22.84 2.34 -16.53
CA LEU A 253 22.87 3.74 -16.12
C LEU A 253 24.28 4.17 -15.69
N LYS A 254 24.64 5.43 -15.96
CA LYS A 254 25.80 6.10 -15.35
C LYS A 254 25.55 6.38 -13.87
N ILE A 255 26.59 6.21 -13.06
CA ILE A 255 26.66 6.66 -11.66
C ILE A 255 27.71 7.76 -11.53
N VAL A 256 27.67 8.53 -10.44
CA VAL A 256 28.65 9.57 -10.12
C VAL A 256 29.10 9.43 -8.67
N PRO A 257 30.32 9.86 -8.29
CA PRO A 257 30.74 9.86 -6.91
C PRO A 257 29.75 10.60 -5.99
N ASN A 258 29.44 10.03 -4.81
CA ASN A 258 28.82 10.79 -3.73
C ASN A 258 29.89 11.75 -3.17
N THR A 259 29.61 13.05 -3.21
CA THR A 259 30.55 14.09 -2.83
C THR A 259 30.02 14.94 -1.70
N LYS A 260 30.93 15.44 -0.86
CA LYS A 260 30.62 16.42 0.16
C LYS A 260 30.08 17.71 -0.47
N ILE A 261 29.09 18.33 0.16
CA ILE A 261 28.46 19.59 -0.28
C ILE A 261 28.27 20.53 0.92
N ASP A 262 28.11 21.83 0.65
CA ASP A 262 27.65 22.82 1.64
C ASP A 262 26.59 23.74 1.01
N MET A 263 25.60 24.15 1.80
CA MET A 263 24.44 24.88 1.32
C MET A 263 24.64 26.39 1.42
N LYS A 264 24.67 27.07 0.27
CA LYS A 264 24.64 28.53 0.17
C LYS A 264 23.22 28.99 -0.17
N LEU A 265 22.75 30.03 0.53
CA LEU A 265 21.47 30.68 0.28
C LEU A 265 21.71 32.12 -0.19
N ASN A 266 21.32 32.40 -1.42
CA ASN A 266 21.29 33.73 -2.02
C ASN A 266 19.83 34.18 -2.18
N ARG A 267 19.51 35.42 -1.79
CA ARG A 267 18.13 35.95 -1.83
C ARG A 267 18.05 37.17 -2.74
N PHE A 268 17.13 37.12 -3.70
CA PHE A 268 16.94 38.14 -4.72
C PHE A 268 15.56 38.79 -4.60
N THR A 269 15.53 40.12 -4.61
CA THR A 269 14.31 40.94 -4.71
C THR A 269 13.97 41.31 -6.16
N GLU A 270 14.94 41.24 -7.06
CA GLU A 270 14.84 41.63 -8.46
C GLU A 270 15.09 40.38 -9.33
N PRO A 271 14.16 40.01 -10.24
CA PRO A 271 14.30 38.80 -11.05
C PRO A 271 15.47 38.87 -12.05
N GLU A 272 15.85 40.08 -12.48
CA GLU A 272 17.03 40.31 -13.33
C GLU A 272 18.34 39.92 -12.64
N LYS A 273 18.53 40.36 -11.39
CA LYS A 273 19.71 39.98 -10.59
C LYS A 273 19.78 38.48 -10.36
N PHE A 274 18.63 37.83 -10.12
CA PHE A 274 18.57 36.38 -10.03
C PHE A 274 18.94 35.70 -11.36
N HIS A 275 18.37 36.16 -12.48
CA HIS A 275 18.60 35.61 -13.81
C HIS A 275 20.10 35.64 -14.17
N ASN A 276 20.70 36.82 -14.08
CA ASN A 276 22.12 37.04 -14.40
C ASN A 276 23.03 36.20 -13.48
N TYR A 277 22.75 36.19 -12.17
CA TYR A 277 23.51 35.38 -11.21
C TYR A 277 23.39 33.87 -11.47
N TYR A 278 22.20 33.39 -11.84
CA TYR A 278 22.00 31.98 -12.20
C TYR A 278 22.80 31.63 -13.46
N LEU A 279 22.75 32.46 -14.51
CA LEU A 279 23.51 32.24 -15.74
C LEU A 279 25.03 32.23 -15.48
N GLU A 280 25.55 33.19 -14.71
CA GLU A 280 26.96 33.17 -14.28
C GLU A 280 27.33 31.89 -13.51
N THR A 281 26.40 31.33 -12.74
CA THR A 281 26.63 30.10 -11.96
C THR A 281 26.64 28.86 -12.86
N LEU A 282 25.90 28.87 -13.98
CA LEU A 282 25.92 27.82 -15.01
C LEU A 282 27.21 27.76 -15.83
N GLU A 283 27.91 28.90 -15.96
CA GLU A 283 29.18 29.03 -16.69
C GLU A 283 30.39 28.63 -15.86
N LYS A 284 30.32 28.74 -14.53
CA LYS A 284 31.44 28.46 -13.61
C LYS A 284 31.74 26.96 -13.40
N GLU A 285 31.17 26.07 -14.24
CA GLU A 285 31.25 24.59 -14.23
C GLU A 285 31.37 23.91 -12.85
N ASN A 286 30.73 24.50 -11.84
CA ASN A 286 30.69 23.89 -10.53
C ASN A 286 29.63 22.78 -10.55
N ASN A 287 30.02 21.58 -10.10
CA ASN A 287 29.12 20.46 -9.83
C ASN A 287 28.24 20.76 -8.59
N SER A 288 27.47 21.85 -8.64
CA SER A 288 26.57 22.30 -7.59
C SER A 288 25.14 21.86 -7.88
N ILE A 289 24.49 21.27 -6.89
CA ILE A 289 23.03 21.08 -6.94
C ILE A 289 22.38 22.46 -6.76
N GLN A 290 21.31 22.74 -7.50
CA GLN A 290 20.70 24.08 -7.56
C GLN A 290 19.18 24.00 -7.51
N LEU A 291 18.56 24.84 -6.67
CA LEU A 291 17.11 25.03 -6.61
C LEU A 291 16.77 26.46 -6.22
N ALA A 292 15.89 27.12 -6.95
CA ALA A 292 15.25 28.36 -6.50
C ALA A 292 13.82 28.11 -6.01
N ARG A 293 13.36 28.91 -5.04
CA ARG A 293 11.98 28.92 -4.53
C ARG A 293 11.42 30.34 -4.59
N VAL A 294 10.19 30.47 -5.07
CA VAL A 294 9.49 31.76 -5.19
C VAL A 294 8.65 32.02 -3.95
N ASN A 295 8.87 33.16 -3.30
CA ASN A 295 8.02 33.64 -2.23
C ASN A 295 6.71 34.19 -2.82
N LEU A 296 5.63 33.42 -2.68
CA LEU A 296 4.32 33.73 -3.27
C LEU A 296 3.65 35.01 -2.74
N VAL A 297 4.19 35.63 -1.68
CA VAL A 297 3.66 36.88 -1.10
C VAL A 297 4.27 38.11 -1.78
N ASN A 298 5.60 38.18 -1.82
CA ASN A 298 6.34 39.38 -2.26
C ASN A 298 7.03 39.21 -3.63
N GLY A 299 7.17 37.99 -4.13
CA GLY A 299 7.85 37.71 -5.39
C GLY A 299 9.38 37.63 -5.28
N ASN A 300 9.94 37.59 -4.08
CA ASN A 300 11.38 37.34 -3.88
C ASN A 300 11.74 35.90 -4.26
N ILE A 301 12.97 35.69 -4.70
CA ILE A 301 13.52 34.38 -5.05
C ILE A 301 14.60 34.00 -4.05
N ASP A 302 14.41 32.86 -3.38
CA ASP A 302 15.43 32.23 -2.53
C ASP A 302 16.14 31.14 -3.36
N PHE A 303 17.41 31.37 -3.68
CA PHE A 303 18.26 30.48 -4.47
C PHE A 303 19.18 29.68 -3.54
N TYR A 304 19.09 28.35 -3.64
CA TYR A 304 19.86 27.39 -2.87
C TYR A 304 20.85 26.71 -3.79
N GLU A 305 22.14 26.88 -3.49
CA GLU A 305 23.25 26.22 -4.16
C GLU A 305 23.94 25.26 -3.22
N PHE A 306 24.38 24.14 -3.75
CA PHE A 306 25.08 23.10 -3.01
C PHE A 306 26.39 22.74 -3.72
N PRO A 307 27.39 23.65 -3.77
CA PRO A 307 28.70 23.35 -4.34
C PRO A 307 29.38 22.16 -3.67
N LYS A 308 30.00 21.31 -4.49
CA LYS A 308 30.92 20.26 -4.07
C LYS A 308 32.08 20.84 -3.26
N ILE A 309 32.44 20.21 -2.14
CA ILE A 309 33.61 20.55 -1.32
C ILE A 309 34.66 19.45 -1.41
N GLY A 310 35.83 19.79 -1.95
CA GLY A 310 36.93 18.84 -2.11
C GLY A 310 36.61 17.70 -3.09
N ASN A 311 37.54 16.76 -3.25
CA ASN A 311 37.39 15.60 -4.14
C ASN A 311 37.19 14.27 -3.41
N GLU A 312 37.06 14.32 -2.08
CA GLU A 312 36.79 13.13 -1.26
C GLU A 312 35.43 12.52 -1.60
N LYS A 313 35.42 11.19 -1.64
CA LYS A 313 34.27 10.37 -1.95
C LYS A 313 33.61 9.93 -0.65
N MET A 314 32.40 10.43 -0.43
CA MET A 314 31.58 10.12 0.74
C MET A 314 30.98 8.73 0.58
N SER A 315 30.96 7.90 1.63
CA SER A 315 30.33 6.57 1.60
C SER A 315 29.67 6.23 2.94
N GLY A 316 28.67 5.35 2.93
CA GLY A 316 27.95 4.91 4.14
C GLY A 316 27.28 6.04 4.93
N CYS A 317 26.89 7.12 4.25
CA CYS A 317 26.28 8.31 4.83
C CYS A 317 24.79 8.09 5.13
N LEU A 318 24.11 7.28 4.31
CA LEU A 318 22.67 7.02 4.45
C LEU A 318 22.37 6.07 5.62
N ASN A 319 21.63 6.58 6.60
CA ASN A 319 21.26 5.84 7.82
C ASN A 319 19.74 5.90 8.05
N GLY A 320 19.08 4.73 7.91
CA GLY A 320 17.63 4.60 8.09
C GLY A 320 16.84 4.86 6.80
N PRO A 321 15.50 4.97 6.88
CA PRO A 321 14.62 5.20 5.73
C PRO A 321 14.76 6.63 5.16
N PRO A 322 14.26 6.90 3.93
CA PRO A 322 14.31 8.22 3.34
C PRO A 322 13.65 9.30 4.22
N ARG A 323 14.19 10.51 4.15
CA ARG A 323 13.73 11.65 4.96
C ARG A 323 12.25 11.93 4.71
N GLU A 324 11.51 12.15 5.79
CA GLU A 324 10.12 12.62 5.74
C GLU A 324 9.99 13.92 6.54
N MET A 325 9.08 14.81 6.09
CA MET A 325 8.75 16.03 6.82
C MET A 325 8.24 15.72 8.23
N SER A 326 8.70 16.46 9.25
CA SER A 326 8.19 16.30 10.61
C SER A 326 6.66 16.53 10.68
N LEU A 327 5.97 15.84 11.58
CA LEU A 327 4.51 15.93 11.73
C LEU A 327 4.04 17.38 11.96
N LEU A 328 4.79 18.17 12.73
CA LEU A 328 4.54 19.60 12.92
C LEU A 328 4.81 20.41 11.63
N SER A 329 5.89 20.11 10.91
CA SER A 329 6.19 20.74 9.61
C SER A 329 5.08 20.46 8.59
N GLN A 330 4.54 19.23 8.56
CA GLN A 330 3.42 18.87 7.68
C GLN A 330 2.17 19.71 8.00
N VAL A 331 1.81 19.88 9.27
CA VAL A 331 0.68 20.73 9.69
C VAL A 331 0.89 22.20 9.30
N ILE A 332 2.05 22.79 9.62
CA ILE A 332 2.32 24.19 9.31
C ILE A 332 2.36 24.43 7.79
N TYR A 333 3.05 23.57 7.05
CA TYR A 333 3.30 23.74 5.61
C TYR A 333 2.08 23.42 4.74
N LYS A 334 1.37 22.31 5.02
CA LYS A 334 0.32 21.76 4.14
C LYS A 334 -1.10 22.05 4.60
N TRP A 335 -1.32 22.32 5.88
CA TRP A 335 -2.66 22.55 6.43
C TRP A 335 -2.93 24.03 6.71
N VAL A 336 -2.07 24.67 7.50
CA VAL A 336 -2.27 26.03 8.00
C VAL A 336 -1.79 27.11 7.03
N GLY A 337 -0.73 26.82 6.26
CA GLY A 337 -0.03 27.77 5.37
C GLY A 337 -0.78 28.25 4.12
N ASP A 338 -2.09 28.02 4.00
CA ASP A 338 -2.89 28.44 2.84
C ASP A 338 -3.41 29.88 2.97
N THR A 339 -3.84 30.29 4.16
CA THR A 339 -4.35 31.65 4.38
C THR A 339 -3.22 32.69 4.30
N ARG A 340 -3.53 33.90 3.81
CA ARG A 340 -2.54 34.98 3.61
C ARG A 340 -1.76 35.34 4.90
N LEU A 341 -2.42 35.29 6.06
CA LEU A 341 -1.81 35.54 7.36
C LEU A 341 -0.71 34.51 7.68
N PHE A 342 -0.99 33.23 7.45
CA PHE A 342 -0.06 32.16 7.79
C PHE A 342 1.00 31.91 6.69
N ARG A 343 0.74 32.26 5.42
CA ARG A 343 1.79 32.43 4.40
C ARG A 343 2.81 33.48 4.83
N ASN A 344 2.35 34.64 5.32
CA ASN A 344 3.24 35.68 5.86
C ASN A 344 4.07 35.17 7.05
N LEU A 345 3.44 34.45 7.99
CA LEU A 345 4.14 33.86 9.15
C LEU A 345 5.21 32.84 8.71
N ARG A 346 4.89 31.97 7.75
CA ARG A 346 5.81 30.97 7.20
C ARG A 346 7.02 31.63 6.54
N PHE A 347 6.80 32.44 5.50
CA PHE A 347 7.88 32.98 4.68
C PHE A 347 8.67 34.12 5.38
N ASN A 348 8.00 35.04 6.09
CA ASN A 348 8.66 36.24 6.62
C ASN A 348 9.20 36.07 8.05
N PHE A 349 8.73 35.06 8.80
CA PHE A 349 9.16 34.81 10.18
C PHE A 349 9.86 33.45 10.33
N LEU A 350 9.18 32.32 10.06
CA LEU A 350 9.75 30.98 10.31
C LEU A 350 10.94 30.63 9.40
N GLU A 351 10.75 30.63 8.07
CA GLU A 351 11.80 30.28 7.11
C GLU A 351 12.93 31.33 7.11
N LYS A 352 12.60 32.60 7.36
CA LYS A 352 13.58 33.68 7.56
C LYS A 352 14.45 33.47 8.81
N TRP A 353 13.88 33.00 9.92
CA TRP A 353 14.61 32.71 11.15
C TRP A 353 15.51 31.46 11.02
N LEU A 354 15.00 30.41 10.37
CA LEU A 354 15.75 29.17 10.13
C LEU A 354 16.88 29.31 9.11
N LYS A 355 16.84 30.31 8.22
CA LYS A 355 17.71 30.46 7.03
C LYS A 355 17.65 29.27 6.05
N HIS A 356 16.65 28.41 6.19
CA HIS A 356 16.36 27.31 5.29
C HIS A 356 14.85 26.98 5.34
N PRO A 357 14.31 26.28 4.32
CA PRO A 357 12.92 25.84 4.32
C PRO A 357 12.60 24.85 5.45
N LEU A 358 11.35 24.82 5.90
CA LEU A 358 10.86 23.92 6.97
C LEU A 358 10.93 22.41 6.64
N ASP A 359 11.05 22.09 5.35
CA ASP A 359 11.20 20.76 4.78
C ASP A 359 12.66 20.32 4.63
N TRP A 360 13.62 21.26 4.65
CA TRP A 360 15.03 20.98 4.42
C TRP A 360 15.87 21.11 5.69
N LYS A 361 17.00 20.40 5.72
CA LYS A 361 18.09 20.57 6.69
C LYS A 361 19.38 20.73 5.89
N ALA A 362 20.38 21.43 6.43
CA ALA A 362 21.72 21.40 5.86
C ALA A 362 22.27 19.96 5.91
N GLN A 363 22.67 19.42 4.77
CA GLN A 363 23.21 18.06 4.63
C GLN A 363 24.68 18.14 4.21
N SER A 364 25.45 17.12 4.58
CA SER A 364 26.90 17.04 4.33
C SER A 364 27.28 16.53 2.95
N ASP A 365 26.42 15.78 2.27
CA ASP A 365 26.76 15.03 1.06
C ASP A 365 25.57 14.92 0.08
N ARG A 366 25.88 14.57 -1.17
CA ARG A 366 24.92 14.49 -2.28
C ARG A 366 23.78 13.51 -2.02
N ASN A 367 24.08 12.31 -1.51
CA ASN A 367 23.05 11.31 -1.24
C ASN A 367 22.10 11.79 -0.14
N SER A 368 22.64 12.24 1.00
CA SER A 368 21.82 12.76 2.11
C SER A 368 20.92 13.95 1.75
N LEU A 369 21.27 14.75 0.74
CA LEU A 369 20.40 15.82 0.22
C LEU A 369 19.18 15.30 -0.54
N LEU A 370 19.38 14.26 -1.34
CA LEU A 370 18.41 13.71 -2.29
C LEU A 370 17.51 12.62 -1.69
N TYR A 371 17.94 12.01 -0.59
CA TYR A 371 17.29 10.88 0.06
C TYR A 371 16.01 11.28 0.83
N GLU A 372 14.98 11.71 0.10
CA GLU A 372 13.67 12.15 0.62
C GLU A 372 12.51 11.32 0.05
N SER A 373 11.52 11.01 0.89
CA SER A 373 10.32 10.23 0.54
C SER A 373 9.19 11.13 0.07
N VAL A 374 8.50 10.74 -1.01
CA VAL A 374 7.28 11.43 -1.46
C VAL A 374 6.08 11.16 -0.53
N LYS A 375 6.14 10.16 0.36
CA LYS A 375 4.97 9.69 1.12
C LYS A 375 4.26 10.77 1.93
N PRO A 376 4.92 11.72 2.63
CA PRO A 376 4.23 12.82 3.30
C PRO A 376 3.52 13.79 2.35
N VAL A 377 3.96 13.82 1.08
CA VAL A 377 3.48 14.69 0.00
C VAL A 377 2.33 13.98 -0.75
N SER A 378 2.41 12.68 -0.98
CA SER A 378 1.36 11.90 -1.66
C SER A 378 0.22 11.46 -0.74
N SER A 379 0.52 11.02 0.49
CA SER A 379 -0.50 10.68 1.49
C SER A 379 -0.85 11.92 2.32
N LEU A 380 -2.13 12.31 2.31
CA LEU A 380 -2.62 13.32 3.23
C LEU A 380 -2.58 12.74 4.64
N PHE A 381 -1.74 13.33 5.48
CA PHE A 381 -1.69 13.03 6.90
C PHE A 381 -3.06 13.30 7.54
N SER A 382 -3.81 12.23 7.80
CA SER A 382 -5.09 12.22 8.49
C SER A 382 -4.93 11.54 9.86
N PRO A 383 -4.62 12.31 10.91
CA PRO A 383 -4.62 11.76 12.27
C PRO A 383 -6.03 11.64 12.85
N PHE A 384 -6.99 12.46 12.39
CA PHE A 384 -8.31 12.62 13.04
C PHE A 384 -9.51 12.89 12.10
N VAL A 385 -9.32 13.24 10.81
CA VAL A 385 -10.40 13.49 9.84
C VAL A 385 -9.92 13.12 8.44
N GLU A 386 -10.62 12.23 7.74
CA GLU A 386 -10.35 11.96 6.33
C GLU A 386 -10.78 13.16 5.50
N LEU A 387 -9.84 13.75 4.77
CA LEU A 387 -10.03 15.01 4.06
C LEU A 387 -9.92 14.73 2.56
N ASN A 388 -11.03 14.94 1.83
CA ASN A 388 -11.15 14.66 0.40
C ASN A 388 -10.40 15.69 -0.46
N LYS A 389 -9.08 15.78 -0.23
CA LYS A 389 -8.14 16.63 -0.95
C LYS A 389 -7.09 15.75 -1.64
N THR A 390 -6.31 16.37 -2.52
CA THR A 390 -5.13 15.78 -3.16
C THR A 390 -4.05 16.84 -3.32
N HIS A 391 -2.85 16.41 -3.73
CA HIS A 391 -1.80 17.32 -4.18
C HIS A 391 -1.58 17.15 -5.67
N VAL A 392 -1.54 18.27 -6.39
CA VAL A 392 -1.33 18.32 -7.83
C VAL A 392 -0.02 19.05 -8.10
N LEU A 393 0.77 18.52 -9.02
CA LEU A 393 1.90 19.22 -9.60
C LEU A 393 1.53 19.70 -11.01
N GLN A 394 2.11 20.80 -11.44
CA GLN A 394 2.15 21.21 -12.85
C GLN A 394 3.46 21.93 -13.12
N GLU A 395 4.00 21.81 -14.33
CA GLU A 395 5.33 22.31 -14.64
C GLU A 395 5.43 22.87 -16.05
N TYR A 396 6.13 24.00 -16.17
CA TYR A 396 6.29 24.77 -17.40
C TYR A 396 7.77 25.03 -17.68
N PHE A 397 8.20 24.83 -18.91
CA PHE A 397 9.57 25.03 -19.37
C PHE A 397 9.62 26.27 -20.26
N ILE A 398 10.29 27.30 -19.77
CA ILE A 398 10.31 28.63 -20.37
C ILE A 398 11.71 28.95 -20.87
N PRO A 399 11.90 29.28 -22.15
CA PRO A 399 13.22 29.57 -22.71
C PRO A 399 13.94 30.69 -21.95
N LYS A 400 15.25 30.54 -21.75
CA LYS A 400 16.04 31.42 -20.88
C LYS A 400 15.89 32.91 -21.22
N GLN A 401 15.78 33.26 -22.50
CA GLN A 401 15.61 34.62 -22.99
C GLN A 401 14.28 35.28 -22.57
N HIS A 402 13.23 34.49 -22.34
CA HIS A 402 11.91 35.00 -21.95
C HIS A 402 11.68 35.00 -20.42
N PHE A 403 12.70 34.70 -19.61
CA PHE A 403 12.58 34.64 -18.15
C PHE A 403 12.05 35.97 -17.54
N LEU A 404 12.55 37.11 -18.03
CA LEU A 404 12.18 38.44 -17.52
C LEU A 404 10.77 38.89 -17.96
N GLU A 405 10.22 38.31 -19.02
CA GLU A 405 8.83 38.53 -19.44
C GLU A 405 7.87 37.59 -18.72
N TRP A 406 8.26 36.32 -18.57
CA TRP A 406 7.48 35.29 -17.90
C TRP A 406 7.32 35.56 -16.40
N TYR A 407 8.39 35.93 -15.69
CA TYR A 407 8.33 36.03 -14.23
C TYR A 407 7.31 37.08 -13.72
N PRO A 408 7.23 38.30 -14.26
CA PRO A 408 6.19 39.27 -13.88
C PRO A 408 4.78 38.82 -14.27
N PHE A 409 4.62 38.21 -15.45
CA PHE A 409 3.35 37.64 -15.90
C PHE A 409 2.87 36.53 -14.93
N MET A 410 3.71 35.54 -14.67
CA MET A 410 3.45 34.45 -13.74
C MET A 410 3.05 34.98 -12.36
N MET A 411 3.79 35.96 -11.82
CA MET A 411 3.47 36.54 -10.51
C MET A 411 2.18 37.37 -10.49
N LYS A 412 1.74 37.94 -11.62
CA LYS A 412 0.41 38.56 -11.77
C LYS A 412 -0.69 37.50 -11.73
N GLU A 413 -0.57 36.46 -12.54
CA GLU A 413 -1.58 35.41 -12.63
C GLU A 413 -1.69 34.59 -11.32
N ILE A 414 -0.57 34.31 -10.64
CA ILE A 414 -0.55 33.71 -9.28
C ILE A 414 -1.35 34.57 -8.28
N LYS A 415 -1.19 35.90 -8.30
CA LYS A 415 -1.92 36.81 -7.40
C LYS A 415 -3.42 36.81 -7.70
N GLN A 416 -3.80 36.69 -8.96
CA GLN A 416 -5.20 36.58 -9.38
C GLN A 416 -5.80 35.22 -8.95
N PHE A 417 -5.12 34.11 -9.23
CA PHE A 417 -5.51 32.77 -8.79
C PHE A 417 -5.69 32.72 -7.27
N CYS A 418 -4.70 33.17 -6.49
CA CYS A 418 -4.76 33.21 -5.03
C CYS A 418 -5.86 34.11 -4.43
N LYS A 419 -6.54 34.94 -5.24
CA LYS A 419 -7.66 35.79 -4.84
C LYS A 419 -9.03 35.18 -5.20
N LEU A 420 -9.09 34.41 -6.28
CA LEU A 420 -10.34 33.88 -6.85
C LEU A 420 -10.60 32.40 -6.51
N SER A 421 -9.52 31.63 -6.35
CA SER A 421 -9.53 30.21 -6.05
C SER A 421 -10.21 29.92 -4.70
N LYS A 422 -11.10 28.93 -4.70
CA LYS A 422 -11.88 28.48 -3.54
C LYS A 422 -11.58 27.03 -3.16
N HIS A 423 -11.31 26.18 -4.15
CA HIS A 423 -11.14 24.74 -3.95
C HIS A 423 -9.68 24.28 -4.01
N SER A 424 -8.80 25.11 -4.58
CA SER A 424 -7.37 24.86 -4.67
C SER A 424 -6.52 25.87 -3.89
N SER A 425 -5.24 25.52 -3.71
CA SER A 425 -4.26 26.30 -2.95
C SER A 425 -2.88 26.12 -3.59
N LEU A 426 -2.25 27.18 -4.10
CA LEU A 426 -0.85 27.12 -4.53
C LEU A 426 0.08 27.22 -3.29
N LEU A 427 0.81 26.14 -3.00
CA LEU A 427 1.64 26.01 -1.80
C LEU A 427 3.10 26.44 -2.01
N ASN A 428 3.63 26.26 -3.22
CA ASN A 428 5.01 26.59 -3.59
C ASN A 428 5.17 26.71 -5.12
N VAL A 429 6.14 27.50 -5.56
CA VAL A 429 6.68 27.44 -6.93
C VAL A 429 8.20 27.34 -6.83
N THR A 430 8.78 26.36 -7.54
CA THR A 430 10.23 26.14 -7.57
C THR A 430 10.79 26.33 -8.97
N ILE A 431 12.00 26.89 -9.08
CA ILE A 431 12.69 27.16 -10.33
C ILE A 431 13.93 26.27 -10.43
N ARG A 432 14.08 25.60 -11.57
CA ARG A 432 15.25 24.81 -11.98
C ARG A 432 15.70 25.27 -13.37
N PHE A 433 16.91 24.90 -13.80
CA PHE A 433 17.38 25.13 -15.15
C PHE A 433 17.71 23.81 -15.83
N VAL A 434 17.20 23.61 -17.04
CA VAL A 434 17.51 22.47 -17.91
C VAL A 434 18.19 23.00 -19.17
N LYS A 435 19.43 22.57 -19.38
CA LYS A 435 20.20 22.88 -20.59
C LYS A 435 19.59 22.12 -21.77
N LYS A 436 19.60 22.73 -22.96
CA LYS A 436 19.40 21.99 -24.20
C LYS A 436 20.46 20.90 -24.28
N ARG A 437 20.08 19.67 -24.65
CA ARG A 437 21.09 18.69 -25.08
C ARG A 437 21.62 19.11 -26.45
N ASN A 438 22.95 19.11 -26.61
CA ASN A 438 23.57 19.48 -27.87
C ASN A 438 23.07 18.56 -28.99
N SER A 439 22.56 19.18 -30.06
CA SER A 439 22.02 18.50 -31.24
C SER A 439 23.16 18.29 -32.24
N HIS A 440 24.21 17.60 -31.80
CA HIS A 440 25.17 17.07 -32.77
C HIS A 440 24.46 15.96 -33.56
N PRO A 441 24.65 15.83 -34.89
CA PRO A 441 23.94 14.80 -35.68
C PRO A 441 24.15 13.34 -35.22
N SER A 442 25.16 13.11 -34.37
CA SER A 442 25.50 11.83 -33.74
C SER A 442 24.84 11.60 -32.37
N ASP A 443 24.15 12.58 -31.79
CA ASP A 443 23.51 12.48 -30.46
C ASP A 443 22.11 11.82 -30.57
N LEU A 444 22.09 10.55 -31.00
CA LEU A 444 20.88 9.70 -31.15
C LEU A 444 20.20 9.32 -29.80
N ASN A 445 20.40 10.14 -28.76
CA ASN A 445 19.99 9.92 -27.37
C ASN A 445 18.73 10.72 -26.95
N LEU A 446 18.10 11.46 -27.87
CA LEU A 446 17.15 12.52 -27.51
C LEU A 446 15.68 12.07 -27.44
N PRO A 447 15.00 12.46 -26.34
CA PRO A 447 13.55 12.61 -26.27
C PRO A 447 12.83 12.98 -27.55
N ILE A 448 12.01 12.11 -28.16
CA ILE A 448 11.12 12.56 -29.26
C ILE A 448 10.13 13.61 -28.73
N LEU A 449 9.55 13.39 -27.55
CA LEU A 449 8.72 14.36 -26.84
C LEU A 449 9.55 15.16 -25.82
N THR A 450 10.70 15.70 -26.25
CA THR A 450 11.54 16.52 -25.36
C THR A 450 10.89 17.86 -25.00
N TYR A 451 10.84 18.14 -23.71
CA TYR A 451 10.36 19.40 -23.17
C TYR A 451 11.41 20.53 -23.25
N ALA A 452 12.70 20.20 -23.34
CA ALA A 452 13.83 21.13 -23.33
C ALA A 452 14.50 21.26 -24.73
N LYS A 453 13.76 21.86 -25.67
CA LYS A 453 14.18 22.10 -27.07
C LYS A 453 15.28 23.16 -27.22
N GLN A 454 15.41 23.99 -26.19
CA GLN A 454 16.44 25.00 -25.98
C GLN A 454 16.73 25.09 -24.47
N ASP A 455 17.67 25.93 -24.07
CA ASP A 455 17.93 26.19 -22.65
C ASP A 455 16.68 26.81 -22.00
N VAL A 456 16.15 26.16 -20.96
CA VAL A 456 14.88 26.51 -20.33
C VAL A 456 14.99 26.57 -18.81
N TYR A 457 14.24 27.48 -18.20
CA TYR A 457 13.88 27.39 -16.80
C TYR A 457 12.63 26.51 -16.65
N SER A 458 12.69 25.52 -15.77
CA SER A 458 11.51 24.78 -15.31
C SER A 458 10.90 25.50 -14.11
N PHE A 459 9.60 25.73 -14.17
CA PHE A 459 8.78 26.28 -13.10
C PHE A 459 7.79 25.22 -12.62
N VAL A 460 8.06 24.61 -11.47
CA VAL A 460 7.18 23.58 -10.87
C VAL A 460 6.26 24.22 -9.86
N PHE A 461 4.96 24.16 -10.12
CA PHE A 461 3.86 24.60 -9.27
C PHE A 461 3.36 23.42 -8.45
N TYR A 462 3.22 23.61 -7.14
CA TYR A 462 2.73 22.59 -6.21
C TYR A 462 1.44 23.06 -5.54
N TYR A 463 0.34 22.39 -5.88
CA TYR A 463 -1.01 22.71 -5.44
C TYR A 463 -1.52 21.69 -4.42
N ARG A 464 -2.44 22.14 -3.58
CA ARG A 464 -3.38 21.30 -2.82
C ARG A 464 -4.78 21.60 -3.36
N ALA A 465 -5.55 20.59 -3.73
CA ALA A 465 -6.88 20.73 -4.34
C ALA A 465 -7.89 19.85 -3.61
N ASP A 466 -9.17 20.20 -3.64
CA ASP A 466 -10.25 19.23 -3.36
C ASP A 466 -10.25 18.13 -4.44
N LYS A 467 -10.69 16.91 -4.09
CA LYS A 467 -10.90 15.81 -5.06
C LYS A 467 -12.32 15.88 -5.62
N ASN A 468 -12.60 16.93 -6.38
CA ASN A 468 -13.86 17.15 -7.08
C ASN A 468 -13.64 17.84 -8.43
N VAL A 469 -14.69 17.90 -9.25
CA VAL A 469 -14.63 18.47 -10.61
C VAL A 469 -14.39 19.99 -10.56
N GLU A 470 -14.92 20.68 -9.55
CA GLU A 470 -14.77 22.13 -9.38
C GLU A 470 -13.31 22.53 -9.16
N ALA A 471 -12.57 21.79 -8.31
CA ALA A 471 -11.16 22.06 -8.06
C ALA A 471 -10.29 21.78 -9.29
N ASP A 472 -10.59 20.69 -10.01
CA ASP A 472 -9.82 20.31 -11.19
C ASP A 472 -10.07 21.30 -12.34
N HIS A 473 -11.31 21.77 -12.56
CA HIS A 473 -11.65 22.82 -13.52
C HIS A 473 -11.07 24.19 -13.13
N GLU A 474 -11.00 24.52 -11.83
CA GLU A 474 -10.35 25.74 -11.33
C GLU A 474 -8.83 25.72 -11.60
N LEU A 475 -8.18 24.57 -11.44
CA LEU A 475 -6.79 24.36 -11.85
C LEU A 475 -6.64 24.36 -13.37
N GLU A 476 -7.54 23.73 -14.12
CA GLU A 476 -7.52 23.67 -15.58
C GLU A 476 -7.56 25.07 -16.20
N THR A 477 -8.48 25.91 -15.72
CA THR A 477 -8.60 27.31 -16.14
C THR A 477 -7.27 28.07 -15.92
N PHE A 478 -6.61 27.87 -14.79
CA PHE A 478 -5.33 28.50 -14.48
C PHE A 478 -4.18 27.92 -15.33
N HIS A 479 -4.15 26.60 -15.51
CA HIS A 479 -3.14 25.90 -16.28
C HIS A 479 -3.23 26.22 -17.77
N HIS A 480 -4.40 26.45 -18.35
CA HIS A 480 -4.53 26.91 -19.74
C HIS A 480 -3.90 28.28 -19.97
N VAL A 481 -4.03 29.23 -19.02
CA VAL A 481 -3.39 30.56 -19.11
C VAL A 481 -1.86 30.43 -19.15
N LEU A 482 -1.30 29.60 -18.26
CA LEU A 482 0.14 29.35 -18.21
C LEU A 482 0.63 28.55 -19.43
N SER A 483 -0.13 27.55 -19.89
CA SER A 483 0.21 26.73 -21.07
C SER A 483 0.22 27.55 -22.36
N ASN A 484 -0.79 28.41 -22.56
CA ASN A 484 -0.81 29.36 -23.68
C ASN A 484 0.44 30.24 -23.67
N LYS A 485 0.78 30.85 -22.52
CA LYS A 485 1.91 31.77 -22.46
C LYS A 485 3.26 31.08 -22.60
N ALA A 486 3.42 29.87 -22.07
CA ALA A 486 4.60 29.04 -22.31
C ALA A 486 4.75 28.75 -23.81
N ALA A 487 3.68 28.33 -24.49
CA ALA A 487 3.70 28.01 -25.91
C ALA A 487 3.84 29.26 -26.82
N GLU A 488 3.39 30.45 -26.39
CA GLU A 488 3.71 31.73 -27.05
C GLU A 488 5.22 32.01 -27.10
N PHE A 489 5.93 31.74 -26.00
CA PHE A 489 7.38 31.91 -25.91
C PHE A 489 8.20 30.77 -26.56
N GLY A 490 7.56 29.81 -27.25
CA GLY A 490 8.24 28.61 -27.76
C GLY A 490 8.74 27.67 -26.65
N GLY A 491 8.07 27.71 -25.50
CA GLY A 491 8.24 26.80 -24.36
C GLY A 491 7.26 25.63 -24.37
N SER A 492 7.30 24.85 -23.29
CA SER A 492 6.53 23.61 -23.14
C SER A 492 6.02 23.43 -21.69
N PHE A 493 5.38 22.29 -21.42
CA PHE A 493 4.88 21.89 -20.11
C PHE A 493 5.07 20.39 -19.91
N TYR A 494 5.25 19.94 -18.66
CA TYR A 494 5.59 18.54 -18.37
C TYR A 494 4.35 17.63 -18.47
N LEU A 495 4.43 16.62 -19.33
CA LEU A 495 3.34 15.70 -19.68
C LEU A 495 2.88 14.69 -18.60
N PRO A 496 3.69 14.26 -17.60
CA PRO A 496 3.30 13.29 -16.56
C PRO A 496 2.25 13.75 -15.53
N TYR A 497 1.91 15.03 -15.53
CA TYR A 497 0.98 15.64 -14.57
C TYR A 497 -0.47 15.65 -15.11
N ARG A 498 -1.30 16.64 -14.72
CA ARG A 498 -2.70 16.75 -15.18
C ARG A 498 -2.77 17.17 -16.65
N HIS A 499 -3.82 16.72 -17.32
CA HIS A 499 -4.07 16.93 -18.76
C HIS A 499 -4.80 18.26 -19.03
N HIS A 500 -4.40 19.31 -18.33
CA HIS A 500 -5.04 20.63 -18.39
C HIS A 500 -4.55 21.47 -19.58
N TYR A 501 -4.33 20.80 -20.72
CA TYR A 501 -3.86 21.41 -21.96
C TYR A 501 -4.64 20.86 -23.15
N THR A 502 -5.01 21.75 -24.08
CA THR A 502 -5.76 21.39 -25.28
C THR A 502 -4.86 20.74 -26.33
N LEU A 503 -5.43 20.02 -27.31
CA LEU A 503 -4.64 19.49 -28.43
C LEU A 503 -3.86 20.59 -29.18
N PRO A 504 -4.40 21.77 -29.50
CA PRO A 504 -3.61 22.87 -30.08
C PRO A 504 -2.44 23.34 -29.20
N GLN A 505 -2.60 23.35 -27.87
CA GLN A 505 -1.50 23.66 -26.94
C GLN A 505 -0.43 22.55 -26.97
N LEU A 506 -0.85 21.28 -26.98
CA LEU A 506 0.03 20.11 -27.11
C LEU A 506 0.84 20.17 -28.41
N LEU A 507 0.18 20.33 -29.56
CA LEU A 507 0.85 20.39 -30.87
C LEU A 507 1.74 21.62 -31.05
N LYS A 508 1.45 22.74 -30.36
CA LYS A 508 2.31 23.94 -30.40
C LYS A 508 3.60 23.76 -29.59
N SER A 509 3.53 23.10 -28.43
CA SER A 509 4.72 22.80 -27.60
C SER A 509 5.46 21.53 -28.06
N TYR A 510 4.74 20.57 -28.64
CA TYR A 510 5.20 19.25 -29.09
C TYR A 510 4.67 18.91 -30.50
N PRO A 511 5.08 19.62 -31.57
CA PRO A 511 4.74 19.28 -32.95
C PRO A 511 5.13 17.84 -33.35
N GLU A 512 6.13 17.26 -32.68
CA GLU A 512 6.60 15.88 -32.85
C GLU A 512 5.55 14.84 -32.40
N PHE A 513 4.49 15.25 -31.68
CA PHE A 513 3.44 14.37 -31.20
C PHE A 513 2.69 13.63 -32.33
N GLU A 514 2.55 14.25 -33.52
CA GLU A 514 1.92 13.56 -34.66
C GLU A 514 2.77 12.38 -35.16
N GLN A 515 4.09 12.57 -35.22
CA GLN A 515 5.05 11.54 -35.57
C GLN A 515 5.10 10.44 -34.50
N PHE A 516 5.06 10.82 -33.23
CA PHE A 516 4.99 9.89 -32.10
C PHE A 516 3.77 8.97 -32.19
N VAL A 517 2.59 9.51 -32.50
CA VAL A 517 1.37 8.70 -32.75
C VAL A 517 1.52 7.80 -33.97
N ALA A 518 2.11 8.29 -35.07
CA ALA A 518 2.32 7.48 -36.27
C ALA A 518 3.29 6.30 -36.02
N MET A 519 4.41 6.54 -35.35
CA MET A 519 5.39 5.50 -35.02
C MET A 519 4.84 4.51 -33.99
N LYS A 520 4.05 4.96 -33.01
CA LYS A 520 3.33 4.05 -32.09
C LYS A 520 2.39 3.10 -32.84
N LYS A 521 1.67 3.58 -33.86
CA LYS A 521 0.82 2.72 -34.71
C LYS A 521 1.62 1.74 -35.58
N ALA A 522 2.80 2.13 -36.05
CA ALA A 522 3.67 1.26 -36.83
C ALA A 522 4.29 0.13 -35.98
N LEU A 523 4.68 0.45 -34.73
CA LEU A 523 5.35 -0.49 -33.82
C LEU A 523 4.38 -1.33 -32.97
N ASP A 524 3.15 -0.87 -32.76
CA ASP A 524 2.10 -1.57 -31.99
C ASP A 524 0.76 -1.51 -32.76
N PRO A 525 0.65 -2.23 -33.89
CA PRO A 525 -0.48 -2.12 -34.83
C PRO A 525 -1.78 -2.71 -34.27
N ASN A 526 -1.69 -3.76 -33.47
CA ASN A 526 -2.71 -4.10 -32.48
C ASN A 526 -2.37 -3.25 -31.25
N PRO A 527 -3.21 -2.34 -30.74
CA PRO A 527 -2.81 -1.40 -29.68
C PRO A 527 -2.73 -2.09 -28.30
N VAL A 528 -1.71 -2.95 -28.13
CA VAL A 528 -1.44 -3.70 -26.90
C VAL A 528 -1.03 -2.71 -25.83
N PHE A 529 -0.02 -1.86 -26.03
CA PHE A 529 0.37 -0.89 -25.00
C PHE A 529 -0.46 0.38 -25.10
N ASN A 530 -1.18 0.72 -24.02
CA ASN A 530 -2.03 1.90 -24.00
C ASN A 530 -2.15 2.53 -22.61
N ASN A 531 -2.46 3.83 -22.57
CA ASN A 531 -2.74 4.56 -21.33
C ASN A 531 -3.75 5.70 -21.59
N LEU A 532 -4.40 6.20 -20.53
CA LEU A 532 -5.45 7.21 -20.63
C LEU A 532 -4.99 8.50 -21.34
N TRP A 533 -3.74 8.92 -21.12
CA TRP A 533 -3.16 10.09 -21.76
C TRP A 533 -3.09 9.94 -23.28
N PHE A 534 -2.41 8.88 -23.74
CA PHE A 534 -2.17 8.64 -25.15
C PHE A 534 -3.50 8.49 -25.89
N SER A 535 -4.39 7.63 -25.37
CA SER A 535 -5.69 7.36 -25.99
C SER A 535 -6.56 8.62 -26.13
N ASN A 536 -6.50 9.56 -25.17
CA ASN A 536 -7.24 10.81 -25.28
C ASN A 536 -6.68 11.68 -26.42
N TYR A 537 -5.38 11.99 -26.38
CA TYR A 537 -4.79 12.93 -27.34
C TYR A 537 -4.60 12.33 -28.75
N SER A 538 -4.41 11.02 -28.89
CA SER A 538 -4.38 10.36 -30.22
C SER A 538 -5.74 10.42 -30.91
N THR A 539 -6.84 10.17 -30.18
CA THR A 539 -8.20 10.27 -30.72
C THR A 539 -8.58 11.71 -31.05
N LEU A 540 -8.20 12.68 -30.20
CA LEU A 540 -8.38 14.10 -30.52
C LEU A 540 -7.61 14.51 -31.79
N LEU A 541 -6.38 13.99 -31.98
CA LEU A 541 -5.58 14.24 -33.18
C LEU A 541 -6.23 13.68 -34.45
N GLU A 542 -6.75 12.46 -34.40
CA GLU A 542 -7.48 11.85 -35.52
C GLU A 542 -8.72 12.67 -35.91
N GLN A 543 -9.52 13.08 -34.91
CA GLN A 543 -10.69 13.94 -35.12
C GLN A 543 -10.30 15.31 -35.69
N PHE A 544 -9.15 15.85 -35.30
CA PHE A 544 -8.63 17.11 -35.83
C PHE A 544 -8.23 16.98 -37.30
N LYS A 545 -7.43 15.95 -37.66
CA LYS A 545 -7.00 15.67 -39.04
C LYS A 545 -8.19 15.38 -39.97
N ALA A 546 -9.19 14.64 -39.49
CA ALA A 546 -10.42 14.36 -40.25
C ALA A 546 -11.24 15.62 -40.59
N ARG A 547 -11.09 16.71 -39.82
CA ARG A 547 -11.81 17.98 -40.04
C ARG A 547 -11.02 19.02 -40.85
N HIS A 548 -9.69 18.98 -40.84
CA HIS A 548 -8.83 20.03 -41.40
C HIS A 548 -7.92 19.55 -42.55
N GLY A 549 -7.96 18.26 -42.88
CA GLY A 549 -7.05 17.64 -43.86
C GLY A 549 -5.73 17.20 -43.22
N SER A 550 -5.00 16.34 -43.94
CA SER A 550 -3.65 15.92 -43.55
C SER A 550 -2.63 16.99 -43.88
N VAL A 551 -1.90 17.47 -42.87
CA VAL A 551 -0.62 18.16 -43.09
C VAL A 551 0.45 17.09 -43.35
N ASP A 552 1.26 17.27 -44.40
CA ASP A 552 2.39 16.38 -44.69
C ASP A 552 3.41 16.47 -43.56
N CYS A 553 3.56 15.36 -42.83
CA CYS A 553 4.61 15.20 -41.83
C CYS A 553 5.88 14.71 -42.53
N ASN A 554 7.04 15.31 -42.24
CA ASN A 554 8.33 14.70 -42.55
C ASN A 554 8.51 13.45 -41.67
N VAL A 555 8.06 12.30 -42.18
CA VAL A 555 8.19 11.00 -41.52
C VAL A 555 9.66 10.60 -41.54
N ILE A 556 10.29 10.47 -40.36
CA ILE A 556 11.53 9.68 -40.24
C ILE A 556 11.18 8.27 -40.75
N PRO A 557 11.92 7.72 -41.74
CA PRO A 557 11.57 6.45 -42.35
C PRO A 557 11.41 5.37 -41.28
N ILE A 558 10.28 4.67 -41.31
CA ILE A 558 10.00 3.56 -40.39
C ILE A 558 11.13 2.53 -40.55
N PRO A 559 11.80 2.10 -39.47
CA PRO A 559 12.98 1.27 -39.57
C PRO A 559 12.58 -0.08 -40.17
N PRO A 560 13.20 -0.54 -41.27
CA PRO A 560 12.66 -1.65 -42.05
C PRO A 560 12.73 -3.02 -41.35
N ASN A 561 13.48 -3.13 -40.25
CA ASN A 561 13.37 -4.22 -39.26
C ASN A 561 13.91 -3.71 -37.91
N ILE A 562 13.14 -3.87 -36.82
CA ILE A 562 13.73 -3.89 -35.47
C ILE A 562 14.54 -5.18 -35.39
N VAL A 563 15.81 -5.08 -34.99
CA VAL A 563 16.62 -6.26 -34.71
C VAL A 563 16.16 -6.80 -33.37
N SER A 564 15.42 -7.92 -33.39
CA SER A 564 15.15 -8.69 -32.19
C SER A 564 16.45 -9.34 -31.71
N ASP A 565 16.71 -9.27 -30.41
CA ASP A 565 17.73 -10.12 -29.82
C ASP A 565 17.13 -11.54 -29.74
N ASN A 566 17.72 -12.49 -30.46
CA ASN A 566 17.79 -13.83 -29.89
C ASN A 566 18.47 -13.67 -28.51
N PRO A 567 17.92 -14.25 -27.44
CA PRO A 567 18.35 -13.93 -26.09
C PRO A 567 19.85 -14.13 -25.94
N VAL A 568 20.51 -13.22 -25.20
CA VAL A 568 21.92 -13.30 -24.82
C VAL A 568 22.13 -14.48 -23.86
N SER A 569 22.02 -15.67 -24.42
CA SER A 569 22.15 -16.98 -23.80
C SER A 569 23.58 -17.50 -23.95
N GLU A 570 24.54 -16.67 -23.57
CA GLU A 570 25.94 -17.11 -23.45
C GLU A 570 26.66 -16.60 -22.18
N ASN A 571 26.00 -15.82 -21.31
CA ASN A 571 26.54 -15.45 -19.99
C ASN A 571 25.51 -15.27 -18.85
N LEU A 572 24.20 -15.51 -19.08
CA LEU A 572 23.15 -15.32 -18.05
C LEU A 572 22.17 -16.51 -17.92
N GLN A 573 22.57 -17.71 -18.33
CA GLN A 573 21.94 -18.95 -17.83
C GLN A 573 22.92 -19.70 -16.94
N PRO A 574 22.50 -20.19 -15.75
CA PRO A 574 23.30 -21.17 -15.02
C PRO A 574 23.32 -22.49 -15.80
N SER A 575 24.49 -23.08 -15.93
CA SER A 575 24.66 -24.41 -16.51
C SER A 575 23.97 -25.46 -15.62
N HIS A 576 22.79 -25.91 -16.02
CA HIS A 576 22.19 -27.14 -15.50
C HIS A 576 22.96 -28.36 -16.04
N GLU A 577 24.17 -28.59 -15.51
CA GLU A 577 24.77 -29.92 -15.58
C GLU A 577 23.97 -30.86 -14.68
N SER A 578 23.22 -31.78 -15.29
CA SER A 578 22.66 -32.95 -14.63
C SER A 578 23.78 -33.95 -14.31
N GLY A 579 24.67 -33.54 -13.40
CA GLY A 579 25.86 -34.26 -12.98
C GLY A 579 25.54 -35.53 -12.20
N ASN A 580 25.55 -36.66 -12.91
CA ASN A 580 25.53 -38.00 -12.31
C ASN A 580 26.74 -38.13 -11.34
N PRO A 581 26.55 -38.49 -10.05
CA PRO A 581 27.58 -38.31 -9.03
C PRO A 581 28.66 -39.40 -9.05
N SER A 582 29.50 -39.40 -10.10
CA SER A 582 30.56 -40.39 -10.27
C SER A 582 31.73 -39.93 -11.17
N ASN A 583 32.34 -38.77 -10.87
CA ASN A 583 33.79 -38.53 -11.06
C ASN A 583 34.21 -37.13 -10.54
N GLN A 584 34.74 -37.06 -9.31
CA GLN A 584 35.38 -35.84 -8.80
C GLN A 584 36.86 -35.82 -9.18
N ASN A 585 37.28 -34.97 -10.13
CA ASN A 585 38.69 -34.58 -10.26
C ASN A 585 38.96 -33.24 -10.97
N THR A 586 38.02 -32.31 -10.92
CA THR A 586 38.24 -30.88 -11.18
C THR A 586 37.79 -30.08 -9.96
N LYS A 587 38.63 -29.19 -9.43
CA LYS A 587 38.32 -28.40 -8.24
C LYS A 587 37.40 -27.23 -8.60
N GLU A 588 36.10 -27.40 -8.41
CA GLU A 588 35.18 -26.26 -8.42
C GLU A 588 35.57 -25.19 -7.38
N PRO A 589 35.37 -23.89 -7.68
CA PRO A 589 35.49 -22.84 -6.68
C PRO A 589 34.42 -22.98 -5.60
N THR A 590 34.82 -22.86 -4.34
CA THR A 590 33.92 -23.04 -3.18
C THR A 590 32.98 -21.84 -3.00
N HIS A 591 31.88 -21.97 -2.27
CA HIS A 591 30.82 -20.95 -2.23
C HIS A 591 31.32 -19.59 -1.71
N TYR A 592 32.12 -19.56 -0.64
CA TYR A 592 32.72 -18.29 -0.17
C TYR A 592 33.63 -17.65 -1.23
N SER A 593 34.34 -18.46 -2.02
CA SER A 593 35.20 -17.96 -3.10
C SER A 593 34.43 -17.48 -4.34
N LYS A 594 33.24 -18.04 -4.61
CA LYS A 594 32.30 -17.55 -5.64
C LYS A 594 31.82 -16.15 -5.26
N LEU A 595 31.43 -15.93 -4.00
CA LEU A 595 30.95 -14.63 -3.51
C LEU A 595 32.01 -13.51 -3.53
N ASN A 596 33.30 -13.82 -3.26
CA ASN A 596 34.37 -12.81 -3.22
C ASN A 596 34.69 -12.18 -4.60
N ARG A 597 34.23 -12.78 -5.71
CA ARG A 597 34.58 -12.35 -7.07
C ARG A 597 33.72 -11.19 -7.61
N ASN A 598 32.63 -10.84 -6.93
CA ASN A 598 31.72 -9.78 -7.37
C ASN A 598 31.35 -8.86 -6.19
N LYS A 599 31.52 -7.55 -6.36
CA LYS A 599 31.23 -6.52 -5.32
C LYS A 599 29.79 -6.57 -4.80
N ILE A 600 28.81 -6.98 -5.63
CA ILE A 600 27.41 -7.19 -5.21
C ILE A 600 27.34 -8.34 -4.20
N SER A 601 27.99 -9.47 -4.51
CA SER A 601 27.99 -10.69 -3.69
C SER A 601 28.85 -10.54 -2.43
N GLU A 602 30.00 -9.89 -2.53
CA GLU A 602 30.84 -9.49 -1.39
C GLU A 602 30.03 -8.63 -0.42
N ARG A 603 29.32 -7.61 -0.92
CA ARG A 603 28.48 -6.75 -0.08
C ARG A 603 27.29 -7.50 0.50
N GLY A 604 26.66 -8.37 -0.28
CA GLY A 604 25.62 -9.29 0.20
C GLY A 604 26.12 -10.11 1.40
N LEU A 605 27.35 -10.60 1.38
CA LEU A 605 27.92 -11.33 2.52
C LEU A 605 28.02 -10.44 3.78
N TYR A 606 28.46 -9.19 3.65
CA TYR A 606 28.48 -8.25 4.77
C TYR A 606 27.07 -7.95 5.30
N ASP A 607 26.10 -7.67 4.42
CA ASP A 607 24.73 -7.35 4.81
C ASP A 607 24.01 -8.55 5.44
N PHE A 608 24.28 -9.77 4.96
CA PHE A 608 23.85 -11.02 5.59
C PHE A 608 24.30 -11.08 7.06
N LEU A 609 25.61 -10.93 7.30
CA LEU A 609 26.19 -10.97 8.65
C LEU A 609 25.63 -9.83 9.53
N ARG A 610 25.34 -8.66 8.95
CA ARG A 610 24.84 -7.48 9.67
C ARG A 610 23.37 -7.56 10.05
N TYR A 611 22.49 -7.94 9.12
CA TYR A 611 21.04 -7.87 9.28
C TYR A 611 20.43 -9.18 9.77
N ILE A 612 20.99 -10.34 9.37
CA ILE A 612 20.47 -11.65 9.78
C ILE A 612 21.11 -12.11 11.10
N PHE A 613 22.35 -11.68 11.41
CA PHE A 613 23.09 -12.04 12.64
C PHE A 613 23.44 -10.84 13.54
N PRO A 614 22.46 -10.02 13.97
CA PRO A 614 22.69 -8.78 14.74
C PRO A 614 23.28 -8.99 16.15
N VAL A 615 23.46 -10.24 16.57
CA VAL A 615 24.04 -10.68 17.84
C VAL A 615 25.58 -10.70 17.78
N VAL A 616 26.12 -10.76 16.58
CA VAL A 616 27.56 -10.83 16.29
C VAL A 616 28.04 -9.47 15.81
N ASN A 617 29.32 -9.14 16.08
CA ASN A 617 29.97 -8.03 15.39
C ASN A 617 30.23 -8.42 13.93
N ALA A 618 29.28 -8.07 13.06
CA ALA A 618 29.31 -8.40 11.64
C ALA A 618 30.58 -7.94 10.91
N GLN A 619 31.14 -6.78 11.29
CA GLN A 619 32.39 -6.28 10.70
C GLN A 619 33.55 -7.21 11.04
N GLN A 620 33.72 -7.61 12.30
CA GLN A 620 34.78 -8.53 12.71
C GLN A 620 34.68 -9.89 12.02
N LEU A 621 33.46 -10.41 11.84
CA LEU A 621 33.23 -11.68 11.17
C LEU A 621 33.45 -11.58 9.65
N PHE A 622 33.04 -10.47 9.02
CA PHE A 622 33.32 -10.18 7.62
C PHE A 622 34.82 -10.02 7.36
N ASP A 623 35.53 -9.24 8.17
CA ASP A 623 36.97 -9.02 8.07
C ASP A 623 37.76 -10.32 8.26
N LEU A 624 37.29 -11.21 9.14
CA LEU A 624 37.86 -12.55 9.35
C LEU A 624 37.73 -13.43 8.09
N VAL A 625 36.54 -13.49 7.50
CA VAL A 625 36.27 -14.30 6.30
C VAL A 625 37.00 -13.72 5.08
N LYS A 626 36.90 -12.40 4.87
CA LYS A 626 37.56 -11.69 3.77
C LYS A 626 39.09 -11.78 3.86
N GLY A 627 39.65 -11.55 5.06
CA GLY A 627 41.08 -11.66 5.29
C GLY A 627 41.64 -13.06 5.01
N GLU A 628 40.83 -14.12 5.05
CA GLU A 628 41.24 -15.48 4.66
C GLU A 628 41.06 -15.76 3.16
N LEU A 629 40.07 -15.14 2.52
CA LEU A 629 39.86 -15.21 1.07
C LEU A 629 40.95 -14.45 0.30
N ASP A 630 41.34 -13.27 0.78
CA ASP A 630 42.32 -12.39 0.12
C ASP A 630 43.76 -12.94 0.17
N LYS A 631 44.13 -13.69 1.22
CA LYS A 631 45.46 -14.35 1.35
C LYS A 631 45.79 -15.29 0.18
N ASN A 632 44.77 -15.93 -0.41
CA ASN A 632 44.98 -16.87 -1.53
C ASN A 632 45.11 -16.18 -2.89
N HIS A 633 44.62 -14.95 -3.05
CA HIS A 633 44.86 -14.18 -4.27
C HIS A 633 46.34 -13.76 -4.39
N ILE A 634 47.04 -13.62 -3.26
CA ILE A 634 48.45 -13.21 -3.21
C ILE A 634 49.40 -14.41 -3.38
N ASN A 635 49.04 -15.59 -2.88
CA ASN A 635 49.92 -16.78 -2.83
C ASN A 635 49.87 -17.70 -4.07
N SER A 636 49.21 -17.30 -5.16
CA SER A 636 49.15 -18.11 -6.40
C SER A 636 50.45 -18.11 -7.23
N SER A 637 51.51 -17.45 -6.74
CA SER A 637 52.81 -17.29 -7.41
C SER A 637 54.02 -17.84 -6.64
N ALA A 638 53.82 -18.50 -5.49
CA ALA A 638 54.90 -19.04 -4.66
C ALA A 638 54.65 -20.50 -4.21
N THR A 639 55.70 -21.29 -4.11
CA THR A 639 55.66 -22.75 -3.95
C THR A 639 55.48 -23.22 -2.50
N SER A 640 54.85 -24.40 -2.38
CA SER A 640 54.85 -25.35 -1.26
C SER A 640 54.00 -25.05 -0.01
N THR A 641 53.19 -26.05 0.37
CA THR A 641 52.44 -26.18 1.64
C THR A 641 51.49 -25.05 2.02
N THR A 642 50.55 -24.71 1.13
CA THR A 642 49.37 -23.90 1.48
C THR A 642 48.16 -24.79 1.79
N THR A 643 47.55 -24.61 2.97
CA THR A 643 46.18 -25.05 3.23
C THR A 643 45.26 -24.35 2.24
N THR A 644 44.69 -25.08 1.28
CA THR A 644 43.72 -24.50 0.34
C THR A 644 42.48 -24.07 1.12
N THR A 645 42.28 -22.75 1.27
CA THR A 645 41.06 -22.18 1.86
C THR A 645 39.86 -22.65 1.06
N ASN A 646 39.10 -23.53 1.67
CA ASN A 646 37.84 -24.06 1.19
C ASN A 646 36.74 -23.72 2.21
N ASP A 647 35.48 -24.00 1.88
CA ASP A 647 34.37 -23.67 2.77
C ASP A 647 34.50 -24.35 4.15
N ARG A 648 35.17 -25.52 4.22
CA ARG A 648 35.54 -26.17 5.49
C ARG A 648 36.47 -25.31 6.34
N HIS A 649 37.56 -24.80 5.77
CA HIS A 649 38.51 -23.97 6.50
C HIS A 649 37.84 -22.69 7.04
N ILE A 650 37.01 -22.04 6.22
CA ILE A 650 36.28 -20.84 6.65
C ILE A 650 35.26 -21.18 7.74
N TYR A 651 34.53 -22.30 7.62
CA TYR A 651 33.61 -22.78 8.66
C TYR A 651 34.35 -23.03 9.99
N GLU A 652 35.45 -23.79 9.97
CA GLU A 652 36.28 -24.09 11.14
C GLU A 652 36.92 -22.82 11.74
N LEU A 653 37.31 -21.84 10.91
CA LEU A 653 37.81 -20.54 11.35
C LEU A 653 36.75 -19.74 12.11
N ILE A 654 35.51 -19.69 11.60
CA ILE A 654 34.37 -19.08 12.30
C ILE A 654 34.15 -19.78 13.63
N GLN A 655 34.06 -21.12 13.66
CA GLN A 655 33.87 -21.87 14.90
C GLN A 655 34.98 -21.61 15.93
N LYS A 656 36.24 -21.58 15.48
CA LYS A 656 37.39 -21.32 16.33
C LYS A 656 37.33 -19.91 16.94
N HIS A 657 37.00 -18.90 16.14
CA HIS A 657 36.85 -17.52 16.61
C HIS A 657 35.81 -17.41 17.74
N PHE A 658 34.66 -18.08 17.60
CA PHE A 658 33.61 -18.10 18.62
C PHE A 658 33.97 -18.94 19.85
N ARG A 659 34.67 -20.07 19.69
CA ARG A 659 35.11 -20.93 20.81
C ARG A 659 36.28 -20.34 21.61
N GLN A 660 37.05 -19.40 21.06
CA GLN A 660 38.24 -18.81 21.70
C GLN A 660 38.00 -17.44 22.37
N GLY A 661 36.83 -16.83 22.18
CA GLY A 661 36.45 -15.61 22.92
C GLY A 661 36.14 -15.90 24.40
N ILE A 662 36.29 -14.89 25.26
CA ILE A 662 36.02 -14.93 26.73
C ILE A 662 34.53 -15.22 27.07
N ILE A 663 33.70 -15.47 26.06
CA ILE A 663 32.24 -15.53 26.13
C ILE A 663 31.76 -16.98 26.07
N SER A 664 32.22 -17.81 27.02
CA SER A 664 31.50 -19.04 27.34
C SER A 664 30.22 -18.66 28.10
N ASN A 665 29.10 -18.46 27.42
CA ASN A 665 27.81 -18.44 28.09
C ASN A 665 26.60 -18.67 27.16
N ILE A 666 25.94 -19.80 27.42
CA ILE A 666 24.64 -20.21 26.88
C ILE A 666 23.59 -19.08 27.00
N SER A 667 23.71 -18.19 27.99
CA SER A 667 22.80 -17.05 28.18
C SER A 667 22.77 -16.05 27.01
N ILE A 668 23.86 -15.85 26.26
CA ILE A 668 23.83 -14.99 25.06
C ILE A 668 23.10 -15.70 23.93
N LEU A 669 23.33 -17.00 23.72
CA LEU A 669 22.59 -17.80 22.74
C LEU A 669 21.07 -17.81 23.05
N PHE A 670 20.69 -17.95 24.33
CA PHE A 670 19.30 -17.87 24.76
C PHE A 670 18.69 -16.48 24.56
N ASN A 671 19.41 -15.39 24.88
CA ASN A 671 18.92 -14.03 24.67
C ASN A 671 18.86 -13.66 23.18
N ALA A 672 19.80 -14.15 22.37
CA ALA A 672 19.83 -14.06 20.92
C ALA A 672 18.60 -14.72 20.29
N VAL A 673 18.36 -16.01 20.58
CA VAL A 673 17.19 -16.75 20.11
C VAL A 673 15.91 -16.07 20.55
N LYS A 674 15.80 -15.64 21.81
CA LYS A 674 14.59 -14.97 22.34
C LYS A 674 14.33 -13.59 21.72
N TYR A 675 15.38 -12.79 21.52
CA TYR A 675 15.27 -11.47 20.87
C TYR A 675 14.89 -11.64 19.39
N ASN A 676 15.64 -12.47 18.66
CA ASN A 676 15.38 -12.77 17.25
C ASN A 676 14.00 -13.35 17.04
N MET A 677 13.51 -14.27 17.89
CA MET A 677 12.15 -14.81 17.77
C MET A 677 11.05 -13.74 17.95
N SER A 678 11.29 -12.68 18.73
CA SER A 678 10.30 -11.59 18.85
C SER A 678 10.25 -10.71 17.58
N VAL A 679 11.42 -10.44 16.99
CA VAL A 679 11.56 -9.68 15.74
C VAL A 679 11.03 -10.51 14.56
N LEU A 680 11.42 -11.77 14.47
CA LEU A 680 10.99 -12.72 13.45
C LEU A 680 9.47 -12.94 13.49
N ASN A 681 8.86 -13.13 14.67
CA ASN A 681 7.39 -13.19 14.77
C ASN A 681 6.72 -11.89 14.32
N LYS A 682 7.32 -10.72 14.59
CA LYS A 682 6.79 -9.44 14.11
C LYS A 682 6.91 -9.31 12.60
N GLU A 683 8.04 -9.69 12.01
CA GLU A 683 8.27 -9.64 10.56
C GLU A 683 7.36 -10.63 9.82
N MET A 684 7.36 -11.89 10.24
CA MET A 684 6.46 -12.95 9.74
C MET A 684 4.99 -12.52 9.78
N LYS A 685 4.55 -11.86 10.86
CA LYS A 685 3.20 -11.30 10.96
C LYS A 685 2.91 -10.28 9.86
N HIS A 686 3.82 -9.35 9.57
CA HIS A 686 3.60 -8.35 8.52
C HIS A 686 3.56 -9.00 7.14
N GLN A 687 4.55 -9.85 6.83
CA GLN A 687 4.62 -10.57 5.54
C GLN A 687 3.36 -11.43 5.31
N LEU A 688 2.91 -12.18 6.32
CA LEU A 688 1.67 -12.97 6.23
C LEU A 688 0.42 -12.08 6.07
N HIS A 689 0.32 -10.95 6.76
CA HIS A 689 -0.80 -10.01 6.57
C HIS A 689 -0.80 -9.42 5.16
N ASP A 690 0.34 -8.99 4.63
CA ASP A 690 0.44 -8.39 3.29
C ASP A 690 0.15 -9.44 2.20
N LEU A 691 0.69 -10.65 2.37
CA LEU A 691 0.43 -11.81 1.51
C LEU A 691 -1.06 -12.16 1.48
N LEU A 692 -1.67 -12.41 2.64
CA LEU A 692 -3.09 -12.73 2.73
C LEU A 692 -3.99 -11.54 2.32
N SER A 693 -3.56 -10.30 2.52
CA SER A 693 -4.26 -9.12 2.02
C SER A 693 -4.24 -9.04 0.49
N SER A 694 -3.13 -9.42 -0.16
CA SER A 694 -3.02 -9.40 -1.62
C SER A 694 -3.99 -10.35 -2.34
N ILE A 695 -4.39 -11.43 -1.67
CA ILE A 695 -5.42 -12.38 -2.14
C ILE A 695 -6.80 -12.13 -1.51
N GLY A 696 -6.96 -11.12 -0.67
CA GLY A 696 -8.23 -10.78 0.00
C GLY A 696 -8.64 -11.73 1.13
N LYS A 697 -7.71 -12.53 1.66
CA LYS A 697 -7.91 -13.52 2.73
C LYS A 697 -7.56 -13.02 4.14
N ARG A 698 -7.09 -11.77 4.28
CA ARG A 698 -6.56 -11.19 5.53
C ARG A 698 -7.49 -11.36 6.75
N ASN A 699 -8.79 -11.18 6.56
CA ASN A 699 -9.80 -11.22 7.62
C ASN A 699 -10.64 -12.51 7.56
N GLU A 700 -10.30 -13.46 6.67
CA GLU A 700 -10.97 -14.76 6.63
C GLU A 700 -10.31 -15.70 7.66
N PRO A 701 -11.09 -16.28 8.59
CA PRO A 701 -10.59 -17.27 9.54
C PRO A 701 -10.40 -18.63 8.86
N PHE A 702 -9.40 -19.38 9.31
CA PHE A 702 -9.07 -20.71 8.77
C PHE A 702 -9.59 -21.84 9.67
N HIS A 703 -10.10 -22.92 9.07
CA HIS A 703 -10.45 -24.16 9.79
C HIS A 703 -9.46 -25.29 9.49
N GLY A 704 -8.59 -25.53 10.46
CA GLY A 704 -7.53 -26.52 10.40
C GLY A 704 -6.23 -25.97 9.79
N CYS A 705 -5.09 -26.25 10.43
CA CYS A 705 -3.77 -25.83 9.97
C CYS A 705 -2.73 -26.96 10.09
N MET A 706 -1.77 -27.02 9.17
CA MET A 706 -0.59 -27.87 9.29
C MET A 706 0.69 -27.06 9.07
N THR A 707 1.68 -27.23 9.95
CA THR A 707 3.02 -26.69 9.76
C THR A 707 3.98 -27.79 9.30
N LEU A 708 4.85 -27.49 8.34
CA LEU A 708 5.86 -28.39 7.78
C LEU A 708 7.26 -27.94 8.16
N GLY A 709 8.13 -28.88 8.54
CA GLY A 709 9.56 -28.66 8.81
C GLY A 709 9.87 -27.96 10.14
N ASP A 710 8.93 -27.21 10.72
CA ASP A 710 9.12 -26.50 12.00
C ASP A 710 8.34 -27.13 13.17
N CYS A 711 8.88 -27.01 14.39
CA CYS A 711 8.31 -27.57 15.62
C CYS A 711 7.10 -26.77 16.19
N GLY A 712 6.33 -26.12 15.31
CA GLY A 712 5.19 -25.27 15.64
C GLY A 712 5.57 -23.90 16.20
N ARG A 713 6.75 -23.34 15.86
CA ARG A 713 7.30 -22.10 16.44
C ARG A 713 6.41 -20.87 16.17
N PHE A 714 5.71 -20.84 15.03
CA PHE A 714 4.81 -19.74 14.63
C PHE A 714 3.32 -19.99 14.96
N VAL A 715 2.94 -21.20 15.39
CA VAL A 715 1.52 -21.61 15.58
C VAL A 715 0.77 -20.69 16.54
N LYS A 716 1.40 -20.27 17.64
CA LYS A 716 0.78 -19.35 18.62
C LYS A 716 0.46 -17.98 18.01
N MET A 717 1.37 -17.45 17.19
CA MET A 717 1.15 -16.19 16.49
C MET A 717 0.04 -16.37 15.45
N MET A 718 0.10 -17.42 14.62
CA MET A 718 -0.91 -17.65 13.57
C MET A 718 -2.33 -17.84 14.13
N ARG A 719 -2.50 -18.62 15.22
CA ARG A 719 -3.80 -18.76 15.91
C ARG A 719 -4.38 -17.42 16.36
N ARG A 720 -3.56 -16.52 16.89
CA ARG A 720 -4.00 -15.21 17.41
C ARG A 720 -4.34 -14.23 16.29
N GLU A 721 -3.57 -14.21 15.22
CA GLU A 721 -3.69 -13.19 14.16
C GLU A 721 -4.66 -13.59 13.03
N PHE A 722 -4.85 -14.89 12.78
CA PHE A 722 -5.67 -15.42 11.68
C PHE A 722 -6.84 -16.32 12.13
N HIS A 723 -7.20 -16.24 13.43
CA HIS A 723 -8.38 -16.89 14.01
C HIS A 723 -8.52 -18.39 13.67
N ILE A 724 -7.40 -19.13 13.68
CA ILE A 724 -7.38 -20.54 13.27
C ILE A 724 -8.17 -21.41 14.25
N SER A 725 -9.26 -21.98 13.76
CA SER A 725 -10.13 -22.94 14.43
C SER A 725 -9.80 -24.38 14.02
N GLY A 726 -10.33 -25.38 14.73
CA GLY A 726 -10.13 -26.79 14.37
C GLY A 726 -8.73 -27.36 14.69
N PRO A 727 -8.37 -28.51 14.10
CA PRO A 727 -7.14 -29.24 14.43
C PRO A 727 -5.88 -28.54 13.92
N ILE A 728 -4.79 -28.61 14.69
CA ILE A 728 -3.47 -28.18 14.22
C ILE A 728 -2.51 -29.35 14.24
N TYR A 729 -1.88 -29.61 13.10
CA TYR A 729 -0.87 -30.65 12.92
C TYR A 729 0.52 -30.03 12.78
N ILE A 730 1.53 -30.68 13.36
CA ILE A 730 2.94 -30.28 13.28
C ILE A 730 3.68 -31.45 12.65
N CYS A 731 4.10 -31.29 11.39
CA CYS A 731 4.80 -32.33 10.65
C CYS A 731 6.32 -32.20 10.86
N ASN A 732 6.83 -32.95 11.83
CA ASN A 732 8.26 -33.07 12.16
C ASN A 732 8.49 -34.39 12.90
N ASP A 733 9.71 -34.92 12.85
CA ASP A 733 10.01 -36.30 13.26
C ASP A 733 9.79 -36.56 14.75
N GLN A 734 10.28 -35.70 15.65
CA GLN A 734 9.97 -35.70 17.09
C GLN A 734 10.16 -34.31 17.73
N GLU A 735 9.46 -34.03 18.84
CA GLU A 735 9.68 -32.81 19.66
C GLU A 735 10.94 -32.94 20.53
N ARG A 736 11.95 -32.10 20.32
CA ARG A 736 13.15 -32.03 21.17
C ARG A 736 12.95 -31.01 22.32
N ALA A 737 13.72 -31.16 23.39
CA ALA A 737 13.66 -30.26 24.55
C ALA A 737 14.04 -28.80 24.19
N SER A 738 14.94 -28.62 23.22
CA SER A 738 15.28 -27.33 22.59
C SER A 738 14.06 -26.59 22.03
N ASP A 739 13.13 -27.34 21.44
CA ASP A 739 12.08 -26.78 20.59
C ASP A 739 10.99 -26.12 21.45
N ARG A 740 10.84 -26.61 22.69
CA ARG A 740 9.99 -25.99 23.75
C ARG A 740 10.48 -24.58 24.12
N ILE A 741 11.78 -24.33 24.00
CA ILE A 741 12.40 -23.03 24.25
C ILE A 741 12.14 -22.10 23.06
N GLU A 742 12.40 -22.56 21.82
CA GLU A 742 12.14 -21.76 20.60
C GLU A 742 10.68 -21.29 20.49
N ARG A 743 9.72 -22.22 20.67
CA ARG A 743 8.28 -21.92 20.60
C ARG A 743 7.71 -21.25 21.85
N SER A 744 8.56 -20.96 22.85
CA SER A 744 8.17 -20.40 24.16
C SER A 744 6.93 -21.10 24.74
N SER A 745 6.96 -22.44 24.81
CA SER A 745 5.83 -23.25 25.28
C SER A 745 6.27 -24.59 25.88
N MET A 746 5.91 -24.80 27.15
CA MET A 746 6.07 -26.09 27.82
C MET A 746 5.01 -27.12 27.38
N PHE A 747 3.87 -26.67 26.85
CA PHE A 747 2.79 -27.52 26.35
C PHE A 747 2.78 -27.60 24.81
N PRO A 748 2.48 -28.77 24.20
CA PRO A 748 2.27 -28.92 22.76
C PRO A 748 1.29 -27.89 22.19
N VAL A 749 1.58 -27.37 20.99
CA VAL A 749 0.72 -26.35 20.33
C VAL A 749 -0.21 -26.95 19.26
N GLY A 750 -0.01 -28.23 18.92
CA GLY A 750 -0.79 -29.02 17.99
C GLY A 750 -0.43 -30.51 18.16
N GLN A 751 -1.05 -31.36 17.36
CA GLN A 751 -0.72 -32.79 17.26
C GLN A 751 0.53 -32.96 16.41
N PHE A 752 1.58 -33.55 16.97
CA PHE A 752 2.77 -33.93 16.20
C PHE A 752 2.47 -35.17 15.36
N VAL A 753 2.92 -35.15 14.10
CA VAL A 753 2.80 -36.25 13.14
C VAL A 753 4.16 -36.38 12.45
N SER A 754 4.82 -37.53 12.56
CA SER A 754 6.06 -37.78 11.83
C SER A 754 5.78 -37.98 10.34
N TYR A 755 6.74 -37.67 9.47
CA TYR A 755 6.53 -37.67 8.01
C TYR A 755 5.94 -38.98 7.46
N PRO A 756 6.42 -40.19 7.83
CA PRO A 756 5.83 -41.45 7.35
C PRO A 756 4.35 -41.66 7.74
N ASN A 757 3.85 -40.89 8.69
CA ASN A 757 2.49 -40.95 9.23
C ASN A 757 1.59 -39.80 8.74
N MET A 758 2.00 -38.97 7.78
CA MET A 758 1.15 -37.89 7.22
C MET A 758 -0.18 -38.41 6.63
N SER A 759 -0.26 -39.69 6.27
CA SER A 759 -1.49 -40.39 5.88
C SER A 759 -2.60 -40.34 6.94
N GLN A 760 -2.25 -40.23 8.23
CA GLN A 760 -3.18 -40.11 9.35
C GLN A 760 -3.97 -38.79 9.35
N ILE A 761 -3.45 -37.73 8.71
CA ILE A 761 -4.16 -36.46 8.57
C ILE A 761 -5.26 -36.65 7.51
N PRO A 762 -6.55 -36.42 7.83
CA PRO A 762 -7.63 -36.69 6.87
C PRO A 762 -7.53 -35.82 5.61
N SER A 763 -7.94 -36.37 4.47
CA SER A 763 -7.96 -35.64 3.20
C SER A 763 -8.98 -34.49 3.22
N GLN A 764 -8.65 -33.36 2.57
CA GLN A 764 -9.49 -32.15 2.52
C GLN A 764 -9.96 -31.66 3.91
N SER A 765 -9.08 -31.75 4.92
CA SER A 765 -9.39 -31.41 6.32
C SER A 765 -8.87 -30.04 6.78
N LEU A 766 -8.01 -29.39 5.99
CA LEU A 766 -7.33 -28.14 6.36
C LEU A 766 -7.58 -27.03 5.34
N ASP A 767 -7.68 -25.80 5.84
CA ASP A 767 -7.74 -24.60 4.99
C ASP A 767 -6.35 -23.94 4.81
N LEU A 768 -5.40 -24.25 5.70
CA LEU A 768 -4.06 -23.67 5.71
C LEU A 768 -2.98 -24.74 5.88
N VAL A 769 -1.94 -24.68 5.06
CA VAL A 769 -0.66 -25.36 5.26
C VAL A 769 0.46 -24.33 5.16
N THR A 770 1.47 -24.41 6.03
CA THR A 770 2.61 -23.49 6.02
C THR A 770 3.95 -24.23 6.07
N CYS A 771 4.88 -23.89 5.18
CA CYS A 771 6.26 -24.34 5.20
C CYS A 771 7.17 -23.12 5.36
N PHE A 772 7.73 -22.93 6.56
CA PHE A 772 8.58 -21.78 6.90
C PHE A 772 10.06 -22.13 7.10
N ILE A 773 10.38 -23.41 7.02
CA ILE A 773 11.72 -23.96 6.90
C ILE A 773 11.68 -24.69 5.56
N GLY A 774 12.58 -24.34 4.63
CA GLY A 774 12.38 -24.58 3.21
C GLY A 774 12.24 -26.05 2.82
N LEU A 775 11.51 -26.28 1.73
CA LEU A 775 11.46 -27.54 0.99
C LEU A 775 12.82 -27.91 0.36
N HIS A 776 13.76 -26.97 0.22
CA HIS A 776 15.13 -27.21 -0.26
C HIS A 776 15.93 -28.24 0.58
N HIS A 777 15.46 -28.59 1.78
CA HIS A 777 16.06 -29.65 2.60
C HIS A 777 15.64 -31.08 2.23
N TYR A 778 14.64 -31.26 1.36
CA TYR A 778 14.17 -32.59 0.95
C TYR A 778 14.73 -32.99 -0.41
N LYS A 779 15.07 -34.27 -0.55
CA LYS A 779 15.44 -34.85 -1.85
C LYS A 779 14.23 -34.86 -2.77
N ASP A 780 14.45 -34.86 -4.09
CA ASP A 780 13.36 -34.82 -5.08
C ASP A 780 12.33 -35.96 -4.88
N SER A 781 12.80 -37.16 -4.48
CA SER A 781 11.94 -38.32 -4.18
C SER A 781 11.05 -38.13 -2.94
N GLU A 782 11.51 -37.36 -1.95
CA GLU A 782 10.77 -37.06 -0.71
C GLU A 782 9.79 -35.89 -0.97
N LEU A 783 10.25 -34.88 -1.71
CA LEU A 783 9.50 -33.68 -2.10
C LEU A 783 8.21 -34.02 -2.87
N ASP A 784 8.27 -34.96 -3.82
CA ASP A 784 7.10 -35.40 -4.57
C ASP A 784 5.99 -35.98 -3.66
N GLU A 785 6.33 -36.79 -2.66
CA GLU A 785 5.37 -37.29 -1.67
C GLU A 785 4.87 -36.18 -0.73
N TYR A 786 5.74 -35.27 -0.28
CA TYR A 786 5.32 -34.10 0.49
C TYR A 786 4.24 -33.29 -0.24
N MET A 787 4.46 -32.97 -1.51
CA MET A 787 3.53 -32.16 -2.29
C MET A 787 2.20 -32.88 -2.59
N LYS A 788 2.22 -34.20 -2.78
CA LYS A 788 1.00 -35.04 -2.81
C LYS A 788 0.23 -34.93 -1.49
N HIS A 789 0.90 -35.04 -0.35
CA HIS A 789 0.25 -34.89 0.96
C HIS A 789 -0.28 -33.47 1.19
N VAL A 790 0.45 -32.41 0.81
CA VAL A 790 0.00 -31.00 0.89
C VAL A 790 -1.28 -30.79 0.08
N ASN A 791 -1.30 -31.22 -1.18
CA ASN A 791 -2.54 -31.14 -1.97
C ASN A 791 -3.66 -31.93 -1.30
N ARG A 792 -3.41 -33.19 -0.91
CA ARG A 792 -4.43 -34.10 -0.37
C ARG A 792 -5.12 -33.55 0.88
N VAL A 793 -4.38 -32.97 1.84
CA VAL A 793 -4.97 -32.46 3.09
C VAL A 793 -5.70 -31.12 2.92
N LEU A 794 -5.32 -30.31 1.93
CA LEU A 794 -5.97 -29.04 1.66
C LEU A 794 -7.36 -29.22 1.04
N ARG A 795 -8.32 -28.42 1.53
CA ARG A 795 -9.61 -28.24 0.87
C ARG A 795 -9.44 -27.54 -0.49
N PRO A 796 -10.35 -27.72 -1.45
CA PRO A 796 -10.41 -26.90 -2.66
C PRO A 796 -10.53 -25.41 -2.29
N GLY A 797 -9.65 -24.57 -2.84
CA GLY A 797 -9.49 -23.16 -2.46
C GLY A 797 -8.79 -22.90 -1.12
N GLY A 798 -8.24 -23.94 -0.48
CA GLY A 798 -7.33 -23.82 0.67
C GLY A 798 -5.95 -23.31 0.26
N ILE A 799 -5.18 -22.85 1.24
CA ILE A 799 -3.94 -22.08 1.05
C ILE A 799 -2.71 -22.88 1.49
N PHE A 800 -1.69 -22.90 0.64
CA PHE A 800 -0.33 -23.29 0.99
C PHE A 800 0.57 -22.05 1.02
N ILE A 801 1.19 -21.76 2.16
CA ILE A 801 2.19 -20.70 2.30
C ILE A 801 3.57 -21.35 2.31
N LEU A 802 4.42 -20.94 1.36
CA LEU A 802 5.79 -21.42 1.21
C LEU A 802 6.74 -20.25 1.44
N ARG A 803 7.83 -20.50 2.17
CA ARG A 803 8.96 -19.57 2.30
C ARG A 803 10.23 -20.29 1.79
N GLU A 804 10.86 -19.71 0.78
CA GLU A 804 11.96 -20.32 0.03
C GLU A 804 12.95 -19.29 -0.53
N HIS A 805 14.20 -19.71 -0.75
CA HIS A 805 15.21 -18.88 -1.40
C HIS A 805 15.01 -18.84 -2.91
N ASP A 806 15.03 -17.65 -3.50
CA ASP A 806 15.01 -17.46 -4.96
C ASP A 806 16.40 -17.63 -5.57
N ALA A 807 16.89 -18.87 -5.63
CA ALA A 807 18.21 -19.20 -6.18
C ALA A 807 18.26 -19.13 -7.71
N TYR A 808 17.94 -17.96 -8.28
CA TYR A 808 17.88 -17.73 -9.74
C TYR A 808 19.25 -17.68 -10.42
N ASN A 809 20.36 -17.60 -9.66
CA ASN A 809 21.71 -17.67 -10.18
C ASN A 809 22.69 -18.27 -9.15
N THR A 810 23.90 -18.60 -9.61
CA THR A 810 24.97 -19.24 -8.84
C THR A 810 25.50 -18.41 -7.66
N ASN A 811 25.32 -17.08 -7.68
CA ASN A 811 25.72 -16.21 -6.58
C ASN A 811 24.70 -16.22 -5.45
N VAL A 812 23.39 -16.21 -5.75
CA VAL A 812 22.34 -16.31 -4.72
C VAL A 812 22.29 -17.71 -4.13
N ASP A 813 22.44 -18.75 -4.95
CA ASP A 813 22.67 -20.13 -4.50
C ASP A 813 23.85 -20.21 -3.51
N SER A 814 25.01 -19.68 -3.91
CA SER A 814 26.19 -19.67 -3.04
C SER A 814 25.99 -18.82 -1.78
N MET A 815 25.17 -17.76 -1.84
CA MET A 815 24.79 -16.96 -0.68
C MET A 815 23.92 -17.77 0.30
N ALA A 816 22.94 -18.53 -0.19
CA ALA A 816 22.12 -19.41 0.64
C ALA A 816 22.96 -20.55 1.28
N HIS A 817 23.87 -21.17 0.52
CA HIS A 817 24.84 -22.14 1.05
C HIS A 817 25.73 -21.54 2.13
N VAL A 818 26.30 -20.35 1.90
CA VAL A 818 27.12 -19.62 2.88
C VAL A 818 26.29 -19.19 4.09
N ALA A 819 25.02 -18.86 3.91
CA ALA A 819 24.12 -18.48 4.99
C ALA A 819 23.88 -19.63 5.96
N HIS A 820 23.51 -20.80 5.46
CA HIS A 820 23.32 -22.01 6.28
C HIS A 820 24.63 -22.48 6.91
N ASN A 821 25.76 -22.45 6.17
CA ASN A 821 27.07 -22.77 6.72
C ASN A 821 27.43 -21.87 7.90
N THR A 822 27.22 -20.55 7.76
CA THR A 822 27.50 -19.58 8.82
C THR A 822 26.55 -19.77 10.01
N PHE A 823 25.26 -19.99 9.78
CA PHE A 823 24.29 -20.30 10.84
C PHE A 823 24.73 -21.52 11.65
N ASN A 824 25.02 -22.64 10.98
CA ASN A 824 25.42 -23.88 11.65
C ASN A 824 26.76 -23.75 12.40
N ALA A 825 27.73 -23.04 11.82
CA ALA A 825 29.01 -22.77 12.47
C ALA A 825 28.82 -22.01 13.80
N LEU A 826 27.96 -20.98 13.80
CA LEU A 826 27.61 -20.17 14.97
C LEU A 826 26.77 -20.94 16.01
N MET A 827 25.91 -21.84 15.56
CA MET A 827 25.13 -22.74 16.42
C MET A 827 25.96 -23.89 17.01
N GLY A 828 27.20 -24.08 16.54
CA GLY A 828 28.20 -24.98 17.13
C GLY A 828 28.22 -26.42 16.58
N PHE A 829 27.41 -26.72 15.56
CA PHE A 829 27.42 -28.01 14.85
C PHE A 829 28.80 -28.31 14.26
N SER A 830 29.19 -29.59 14.16
CA SER A 830 30.43 -29.95 13.46
C SER A 830 30.32 -29.71 11.95
N TYR A 831 31.45 -29.51 11.28
CA TYR A 831 31.48 -29.44 9.82
C TYR A 831 30.98 -30.75 9.19
N GLU A 832 31.25 -31.89 9.84
CA GLU A 832 30.76 -33.23 9.46
C GLU A 832 29.23 -33.35 9.54
N GLU A 833 28.57 -32.71 10.50
CA GLU A 833 27.10 -32.62 10.55
C GLU A 833 26.58 -31.68 9.46
N ASN A 834 27.17 -30.49 9.32
CA ASN A 834 26.78 -29.50 8.31
C ASN A 834 26.93 -30.03 6.87
N SER A 835 27.97 -30.82 6.57
CA SER A 835 28.23 -31.39 5.24
C SER A 835 27.34 -32.60 4.89
N ARG A 836 26.60 -33.14 5.86
CA ARG A 836 25.58 -34.19 5.64
C ARG A 836 24.18 -33.62 5.46
N GLU A 837 23.97 -32.33 5.75
CA GLU A 837 22.70 -31.66 5.56
C GLU A 837 22.40 -31.54 4.06
N PHE A 838 21.29 -32.14 3.61
CA PHE A 838 20.87 -31.98 2.22
C PHE A 838 20.33 -30.56 2.00
N ARG A 839 20.78 -29.92 0.91
CA ARG A 839 20.32 -28.60 0.45
C ARG A 839 20.30 -28.63 -1.07
N HIS A 840 19.15 -28.29 -1.64
CA HIS A 840 18.95 -28.08 -3.07
C HIS A 840 18.08 -26.83 -3.24
N PHE A 841 18.73 -25.66 -3.26
CA PHE A 841 18.04 -24.40 -3.55
C PHE A 841 17.65 -24.35 -5.03
N ARG A 842 16.52 -23.71 -5.33
CA ARG A 842 15.95 -23.62 -6.69
C ARG A 842 15.42 -22.21 -6.92
N SER A 843 15.25 -21.80 -8.17
CA SER A 843 14.59 -20.52 -8.47
C SER A 843 13.11 -20.56 -8.07
N MET A 844 12.48 -19.40 -7.77
CA MET A 844 11.03 -19.39 -7.53
C MET A 844 10.20 -19.84 -8.74
N LYS A 845 10.76 -19.74 -9.94
CA LYS A 845 10.15 -20.25 -11.18
C LYS A 845 10.03 -21.78 -11.15
N GLU A 846 11.05 -22.47 -10.67
CA GLU A 846 11.01 -23.92 -10.44
C GLU A 846 10.07 -24.28 -9.29
N TRP A 847 10.10 -23.55 -8.16
CA TRP A 847 9.16 -23.77 -7.05
C TRP A 847 7.69 -23.62 -7.48
N ASN A 848 7.38 -22.61 -8.30
CA ASN A 848 6.05 -22.45 -8.91
C ASN A 848 5.70 -23.66 -9.78
N THR A 849 6.61 -24.09 -10.66
CA THR A 849 6.40 -25.24 -11.55
C THR A 849 6.14 -26.54 -10.77
N ILE A 850 6.84 -26.73 -9.65
CA ILE A 850 6.64 -27.86 -8.72
C ILE A 850 5.25 -27.76 -8.06
N CYS A 851 4.89 -26.62 -7.48
CA CYS A 851 3.57 -26.42 -6.86
C CYS A 851 2.41 -26.60 -7.86
N GLU A 852 2.55 -26.07 -9.08
CA GLU A 852 1.51 -26.14 -10.12
C GLU A 852 1.30 -27.56 -10.64
N ARG A 853 2.36 -28.37 -10.76
CA ARG A 853 2.27 -29.82 -11.05
C ARG A 853 1.35 -30.54 -10.06
N TYR A 854 1.34 -30.09 -8.80
CA TYR A 854 0.49 -30.61 -7.73
C TYR A 854 -0.81 -29.82 -7.53
N GLY A 855 -1.26 -29.06 -8.53
CA GLY A 855 -2.57 -28.37 -8.52
C GLY A 855 -2.66 -27.18 -7.56
N LEU A 856 -1.52 -26.64 -7.14
CA LEU A 856 -1.40 -25.45 -6.28
C LEU A 856 -0.92 -24.28 -7.14
N LYS A 857 -1.82 -23.35 -7.50
CA LYS A 857 -1.46 -22.18 -8.33
C LYS A 857 -0.97 -21.03 -7.49
N GLN A 858 0.08 -20.34 -7.92
CA GLN A 858 0.59 -19.16 -7.21
C GLN A 858 -0.49 -18.08 -7.15
N ALA A 859 -0.62 -17.42 -5.99
CA ALA A 859 -1.60 -16.39 -5.76
C ALA A 859 -1.04 -15.29 -4.85
N GLY A 860 -1.20 -14.04 -5.28
CA GLY A 860 -0.82 -12.88 -4.48
C GLY A 860 0.63 -12.44 -4.66
N LYS A 861 1.20 -11.81 -3.63
CA LYS A 861 2.57 -11.28 -3.67
C LYS A 861 3.65 -12.28 -3.25
N TYR A 862 4.88 -12.07 -3.72
CA TYR A 862 6.05 -12.53 -2.97
C TYR A 862 6.37 -11.44 -1.96
N CYS A 863 6.60 -11.82 -0.71
CA CYS A 863 7.07 -10.96 0.36
C CYS A 863 8.55 -11.27 0.59
N ILE A 864 9.43 -10.33 0.22
CA ILE A 864 10.87 -10.42 0.45
C ILE A 864 11.18 -9.92 1.85
N GLN A 865 12.05 -10.62 2.59
CA GLN A 865 12.65 -10.04 3.78
C GLN A 865 13.58 -8.88 3.38
N LYS A 866 13.36 -7.68 3.94
CA LYS A 866 14.17 -6.50 3.60
C LYS A 866 15.63 -6.70 3.98
N PHE A 867 16.52 -6.31 3.06
CA PHE A 867 17.97 -6.45 3.18
C PHE A 867 18.47 -7.90 3.35
N ASP A 868 17.68 -8.89 2.93
CA ASP A 868 18.10 -10.28 2.88
C ASP A 868 18.77 -10.61 1.52
N PRO A 869 20.09 -10.86 1.48
CA PRO A 869 20.82 -11.15 0.26
C PRO A 869 20.67 -12.61 -0.21
N THR A 870 20.05 -13.47 0.60
CA THR A 870 19.71 -14.85 0.20
C THR A 870 18.40 -14.92 -0.61
N LEU A 871 17.69 -13.78 -0.74
CA LEU A 871 16.37 -13.68 -1.37
C LEU A 871 15.38 -14.72 -0.83
N ASP A 872 15.27 -14.80 0.49
CA ASP A 872 14.24 -15.60 1.15
C ASP A 872 12.85 -14.95 0.96
N LEU A 873 12.03 -15.60 0.13
CA LEU A 873 10.73 -15.15 -0.36
C LEU A 873 9.60 -15.97 0.26
N MET A 874 8.65 -15.29 0.90
CA MET A 874 7.36 -15.89 1.26
C MET A 874 6.34 -15.69 0.14
N THR A 875 5.64 -16.75 -0.25
CA THR A 875 4.58 -16.75 -1.27
C THR A 875 3.40 -17.61 -0.84
N CYS A 876 2.28 -17.46 -1.56
CA CYS A 876 1.05 -18.21 -1.35
C CYS A 876 0.68 -18.97 -2.62
N TYR A 877 0.21 -20.20 -2.45
CA TYR A 877 -0.45 -20.99 -3.48
C TYR A 877 -1.87 -21.35 -3.04
N VAL A 878 -2.79 -21.43 -3.99
CA VAL A 878 -4.19 -21.83 -3.75
C VAL A 878 -4.47 -23.13 -4.49
N LYS A 879 -5.05 -24.10 -3.78
CA LYS A 879 -5.46 -25.38 -4.36
C LYS A 879 -6.63 -25.19 -5.32
N CYS A 880 -6.45 -25.59 -6.58
CA CYS A 880 -7.52 -25.61 -7.58
C CYS A 880 -8.55 -26.73 -7.31
N GLU A 881 -9.75 -26.56 -7.83
CA GLU A 881 -10.77 -27.61 -7.79
C GLU A 881 -10.49 -28.67 -8.86
N GLN A 882 -10.66 -29.95 -8.51
CA GLN A 882 -10.52 -31.06 -9.45
C GLN A 882 -11.87 -31.34 -10.12
N SER A 883 -11.92 -31.30 -11.45
CA SER A 883 -13.08 -31.74 -12.23
C SER A 883 -13.10 -33.26 -12.34
N SER A 884 -14.05 -33.92 -11.68
CA SER A 884 -14.27 -35.36 -11.78
C SER A 884 -14.98 -35.75 -13.07
N MET A 885 -14.38 -36.63 -13.87
CA MET A 885 -15.10 -37.36 -14.92
C MET A 885 -15.79 -38.61 -14.34
N HIS A 886 -17.04 -38.84 -14.78
CA HIS A 886 -17.86 -40.07 -14.73
C HIS A 886 -17.80 -41.03 -13.53
N SER A 887 -18.95 -41.20 -12.87
CA SER A 887 -19.78 -42.41 -13.05
C SER A 887 -21.19 -42.21 -12.46
N GLU A 888 -22.20 -42.83 -13.07
CA GLU A 888 -23.61 -42.69 -12.69
C GLU A 888 -24.07 -43.73 -11.65
N SER A 889 -25.20 -43.41 -11.00
CA SER A 889 -26.17 -44.31 -10.37
C SER A 889 -25.77 -45.05 -9.07
N ALA A 890 -26.43 -44.64 -7.98
CA ALA A 890 -27.12 -45.55 -7.06
C ALA A 890 -28.17 -44.76 -6.26
N SER A 891 -29.45 -45.10 -6.40
CA SER A 891 -30.50 -44.58 -5.52
C SER A 891 -30.53 -45.39 -4.22
N ALA A 892 -30.56 -44.70 -3.08
CA ALA A 892 -30.88 -45.32 -1.79
C ALA A 892 -31.56 -44.30 -0.87
N THR A 893 -32.88 -44.32 -0.86
CA THR A 893 -33.69 -43.75 0.22
C THR A 893 -33.43 -44.48 1.53
N CYS A 894 -33.17 -43.78 2.63
CA CYS A 894 -33.56 -44.29 3.94
C CYS A 894 -33.92 -43.19 4.95
N HIS A 895 -35.04 -43.44 5.61
CA HIS A 895 -35.73 -42.66 6.62
C HIS A 895 -34.87 -42.11 7.76
N VAL A 896 -35.12 -40.85 8.13
CA VAL A 896 -34.85 -40.36 9.49
C VAL A 896 -36.03 -40.79 10.37
N THR A 897 -35.83 -41.81 11.18
CA THR A 897 -36.81 -42.21 12.21
C THR A 897 -36.70 -41.26 13.40
N THR A 898 -37.58 -40.27 13.47
CA THR A 898 -37.79 -39.54 14.72
C THR A 898 -38.57 -40.43 15.69
N THR A 899 -37.93 -40.86 16.77
CA THR A 899 -38.63 -41.44 17.92
C THR A 899 -38.13 -40.78 19.20
N THR A 900 -39.05 -40.08 19.85
CA THR A 900 -38.84 -39.38 21.11
C THR A 900 -38.61 -40.36 22.26
N VAL A 901 -37.62 -40.05 23.11
CA VAL A 901 -37.67 -40.44 24.52
C VAL A 901 -37.62 -39.17 25.35
N ALA A 902 -38.60 -39.03 26.24
CA ALA A 902 -38.81 -37.84 27.05
C ALA A 902 -37.91 -37.82 28.30
N ALA A 903 -37.96 -36.68 28.99
CA ALA A 903 -37.23 -36.40 30.22
C ALA A 903 -37.36 -37.46 31.33
N SER A 904 -36.26 -37.67 32.08
CA SER A 904 -36.31 -38.16 33.46
C SER A 904 -35.05 -37.77 34.25
N ALA A 905 -35.09 -36.59 34.86
CA ALA A 905 -34.27 -36.20 36.02
C ALA A 905 -34.89 -34.96 36.68
N LYS A 906 -36.11 -35.13 37.19
CA LYS A 906 -36.65 -34.23 38.21
C LYS A 906 -36.11 -34.65 39.58
N ASP A 907 -36.19 -33.74 40.53
CA ASP A 907 -36.13 -33.98 41.98
C ASP A 907 -34.79 -34.44 42.58
N SER A 908 -33.98 -33.46 43.00
CA SER A 908 -33.67 -33.32 44.43
C SER A 908 -32.97 -31.99 44.73
N PHE A 909 -33.69 -31.00 45.23
CA PHE A 909 -33.20 -30.02 46.23
C PHE A 909 -34.38 -29.20 46.78
N GLN A 910 -35.21 -29.85 47.61
CA GLN A 910 -35.97 -29.17 48.66
C GLN A 910 -35.19 -29.26 49.97
N HIS A 911 -35.31 -28.19 50.76
CA HIS A 911 -34.66 -27.93 52.05
C HIS A 911 -34.08 -29.09 52.86
N SER A 912 -32.78 -28.99 53.15
CA SER A 912 -32.23 -29.34 54.47
C SER A 912 -31.48 -28.15 55.04
N SER A 913 -31.96 -27.63 56.16
CA SER A 913 -31.29 -26.59 56.95
C SER A 913 -29.93 -27.08 57.46
N ASN A 914 -28.87 -26.32 57.17
CA ASN A 914 -27.67 -26.26 58.02
C ASN A 914 -27.17 -24.81 58.05
N GLU A 915 -27.38 -24.21 59.22
CA GLU A 915 -26.78 -22.99 59.79
C GLU A 915 -25.85 -22.18 58.88
N ILE A 916 -26.38 -21.07 58.34
CA ILE A 916 -25.58 -19.83 58.33
C ILE A 916 -25.41 -19.46 59.82
N PRO A 917 -24.20 -19.06 60.28
CA PRO A 917 -24.02 -18.58 61.65
C PRO A 917 -25.04 -17.47 61.97
N ASN A 918 -25.72 -17.58 63.11
CA ASN A 918 -26.75 -16.63 63.58
C ASN A 918 -26.15 -15.22 63.82
N GLY A 919 -25.94 -14.44 62.76
CA GLY A 919 -25.28 -13.15 62.85
C GLY A 919 -25.48 -12.17 61.70
N LEU A 920 -25.85 -12.59 60.47
CA LEU A 920 -25.84 -11.69 59.30
C LEU A 920 -27.08 -11.73 58.38
N ILE A 921 -28.22 -12.26 58.82
CA ILE A 921 -29.52 -11.83 58.27
C ILE A 921 -30.05 -10.73 59.18
N GLN A 922 -29.69 -9.48 58.89
CA GLN A 922 -30.34 -8.34 59.51
C GLN A 922 -31.79 -8.26 59.02
N ASN A 923 -32.70 -8.19 59.99
CA ASN A 923 -34.12 -7.91 59.80
C ASN A 923 -34.31 -6.75 58.78
N PRO A 924 -35.27 -6.80 57.84
CA PRO A 924 -35.55 -5.66 56.95
C PRO A 924 -35.95 -4.39 57.72
N SER A 925 -36.46 -4.56 58.94
CA SER A 925 -36.73 -3.51 59.94
C SER A 925 -35.49 -2.96 60.66
N SER A 926 -34.28 -3.44 60.33
CA SER A 926 -33.01 -3.05 60.96
C SER A 926 -31.97 -2.44 60.00
N TYR A 927 -32.26 -2.33 58.69
CA TYR A 927 -31.43 -1.54 57.77
C TYR A 927 -31.66 -0.03 57.98
N LEU A 928 -31.10 0.49 59.05
CA LEU A 928 -31.05 1.92 59.35
C LEU A 928 -29.96 2.60 58.51
N ARG A 929 -30.27 2.91 57.24
CA ARG A 929 -29.45 3.83 56.44
C ARG A 929 -29.42 5.18 57.16
N SER A 930 -28.24 5.63 57.58
CA SER A 930 -28.13 6.94 58.24
C SER A 930 -28.61 8.04 57.29
N HIS A 931 -29.28 9.07 57.83
CA HIS A 931 -29.79 10.17 56.99
C HIS A 931 -28.68 10.83 56.15
N SER A 932 -27.42 10.84 56.63
CA SER A 932 -26.24 11.28 55.87
C SER A 932 -26.03 10.47 54.60
N LEU A 933 -26.11 9.14 54.69
CA LEU A 933 -25.95 8.24 53.54
C LEU A 933 -27.07 8.41 52.51
N THR A 934 -28.26 8.85 52.92
CA THR A 934 -29.38 9.15 52.00
C THR A 934 -29.13 10.43 51.20
N ASP A 935 -28.63 11.50 51.85
CA ASP A 935 -28.28 12.75 51.16
C ASP A 935 -27.17 12.54 50.11
N TYR A 936 -26.18 11.67 50.37
CA TYR A 936 -25.08 11.36 49.43
C TYR A 936 -25.46 10.46 48.24
N THR A 937 -26.68 9.91 48.20
CA THR A 937 -27.11 9.05 47.06
C THR A 937 -27.40 9.85 45.78
N ILE A 938 -27.64 11.16 45.87
CA ILE A 938 -28.10 11.96 44.72
C ILE A 938 -26.99 12.10 43.64
N PRO A 939 -25.72 12.41 43.97
CA PRO A 939 -24.62 12.38 43.00
C PRO A 939 -24.35 10.98 42.41
N GLU A 940 -24.55 9.93 43.20
CA GLU A 940 -24.38 8.52 42.80
C GLU A 940 -25.40 8.13 41.71
N TRP A 941 -26.69 8.40 41.93
CA TRP A 941 -27.73 8.18 40.92
C TRP A 941 -27.53 9.01 39.65
N PHE A 942 -27.04 10.26 39.78
CA PHE A 942 -26.70 11.08 38.62
C PHE A 942 -25.58 10.46 37.78
N ALA A 943 -24.58 9.83 38.39
CA ALA A 943 -23.51 9.13 37.67
C ALA A 943 -24.01 7.90 36.89
N VAL A 944 -25.01 7.18 37.42
CA VAL A 944 -25.68 6.08 36.70
C VAL A 944 -26.52 6.60 35.53
N GLU A 945 -27.37 7.62 35.79
CA GLU A 945 -28.26 8.20 34.78
C GLU A 945 -27.49 8.88 33.63
N LEU A 946 -26.32 9.44 33.91
CA LEU A 946 -25.42 10.04 32.94
C LEU A 946 -25.07 9.10 31.78
N VAL A 947 -24.76 7.83 32.06
CA VAL A 947 -24.39 6.85 31.04
C VAL A 947 -25.56 6.60 30.08
N GLN A 948 -26.78 6.47 30.62
CA GLN A 948 -28.00 6.26 29.84
C GLN A 948 -28.36 7.50 29.01
N LYS A 949 -28.23 8.71 29.59
CA LYS A 949 -28.41 9.99 28.87
C LYS A 949 -27.41 10.19 27.74
N LEU A 950 -26.15 9.79 27.94
CA LEU A 950 -25.13 9.84 26.89
C LEU A 950 -25.45 8.85 25.77
N GLY A 951 -25.77 7.59 26.09
CA GLY A 951 -26.17 6.59 25.10
C GLY A 951 -27.39 7.03 24.27
N SER A 952 -28.44 7.54 24.93
CA SER A 952 -29.64 8.04 24.24
C SER A 952 -29.36 9.27 23.36
N PHE A 953 -28.38 10.12 23.72
CA PHE A 953 -27.98 11.26 22.90
C PHE A 953 -27.20 10.80 21.66
N LEU A 954 -26.27 9.86 21.81
CA LEU A 954 -25.45 9.33 20.72
C LEU A 954 -26.25 8.62 19.63
N ASN A 955 -27.44 8.09 19.95
CA ASN A 955 -28.35 7.49 18.95
C ASN A 955 -28.88 8.48 17.91
N HIS A 956 -28.89 9.78 18.20
CA HIS A 956 -29.56 10.80 17.35
C HIS A 956 -28.75 12.08 17.16
N THR A 957 -27.64 12.28 17.89
CA THR A 957 -26.86 13.53 17.86
C THR A 957 -25.36 13.24 17.98
N PRO A 958 -24.50 13.87 17.16
CA PRO A 958 -23.05 13.64 17.22
C PRO A 958 -22.46 13.95 18.60
N TRP A 959 -21.55 13.08 19.08
CA TRP A 959 -20.96 13.15 20.42
C TRP A 959 -20.40 14.53 20.80
N TYR A 960 -19.86 15.27 19.82
CA TYR A 960 -19.25 16.57 20.07
C TYR A 960 -20.27 17.64 20.45
N ASP A 961 -21.55 17.49 20.12
CA ASP A 961 -22.60 18.42 20.53
C ASP A 961 -23.12 18.17 21.95
N TYR A 962 -22.71 17.08 22.60
CA TYR A 962 -23.09 16.77 23.98
C TYR A 962 -22.66 17.90 24.95
N PRO A 963 -23.51 18.29 25.93
CA PRO A 963 -23.26 19.43 26.80
C PRO A 963 -22.32 19.07 27.97
N PHE A 964 -21.13 18.55 27.68
CA PHE A 964 -20.13 18.06 28.65
C PHE A 964 -19.93 18.99 29.86
N LEU A 965 -19.69 20.29 29.62
CA LEU A 965 -19.45 21.26 30.69
C LEU A 965 -20.69 21.47 31.59
N HIS A 966 -21.89 21.41 31.01
CA HIS A 966 -23.15 21.54 31.77
C HIS A 966 -23.35 20.34 32.70
N VAL A 967 -23.06 19.13 32.22
CA VAL A 967 -23.11 17.89 33.01
C VAL A 967 -22.13 17.91 34.18
N ILE A 968 -20.88 18.33 33.95
CA ILE A 968 -19.87 18.50 35.01
C ILE A 968 -20.39 19.47 36.08
N LEU A 969 -20.92 20.63 35.67
CA LEU A 969 -21.46 21.64 36.60
C LEU A 969 -22.69 21.13 37.37
N GLN A 970 -23.55 20.33 36.74
CA GLN A 970 -24.69 19.69 37.41
C GLN A 970 -24.22 18.70 38.48
N PHE A 971 -23.28 17.81 38.18
CA PHE A 971 -22.74 16.85 39.15
C PHE A 971 -22.19 17.58 40.39
N TRP A 972 -21.30 18.56 40.21
CA TRP A 972 -20.69 19.28 41.33
C TRP A 972 -21.70 20.12 42.12
N LYS A 973 -22.75 20.64 41.46
CA LYS A 973 -23.86 21.32 42.15
C LYS A 973 -24.63 20.36 43.06
N LEU A 974 -24.95 19.16 42.59
CA LEU A 974 -25.63 18.12 43.39
C LEU A 974 -24.74 17.63 44.53
N PHE A 975 -23.45 17.38 44.26
CA PHE A 975 -22.46 16.99 45.26
C PHE A 975 -22.33 18.05 46.37
N TYR A 976 -22.17 19.32 46.01
CA TYR A 976 -22.11 20.42 46.98
C TYR A 976 -23.41 20.55 47.79
N GLN A 977 -24.58 20.33 47.18
CA GLN A 977 -25.85 20.34 47.89
C GLN A 977 -25.96 19.20 48.91
N ALA A 978 -25.52 17.99 48.57
CA ALA A 978 -25.45 16.85 49.48
C ALA A 978 -24.50 17.14 50.66
N VAL A 979 -23.24 17.51 50.38
CA VAL A 979 -22.25 17.89 51.40
C VAL A 979 -22.77 19.00 52.30
N LYS A 980 -23.40 20.05 51.75
CA LYS A 980 -23.92 21.19 52.53
C LYS A 980 -25.08 20.80 53.46
N ARG A 981 -25.93 19.83 53.07
CA ARG A 981 -27.00 19.31 53.95
C ARG A 981 -26.42 18.51 55.10
N VAL A 982 -25.49 17.60 54.82
CA VAL A 982 -24.84 16.79 55.85
C VAL A 982 -23.96 17.64 56.77
N ALA A 983 -23.20 18.60 56.23
CA ALA A 983 -22.35 19.51 57.00
C ALA A 983 -23.14 20.40 57.97
N LYS A 984 -24.39 20.76 57.62
CA LYS A 984 -25.30 21.52 58.50
C LYS A 984 -25.79 20.72 59.71
N ARG A 985 -25.79 19.38 59.64
CA ARG A 985 -26.31 18.48 60.68
C ARG A 985 -25.19 17.80 61.47
N ASP A 986 -24.21 17.26 60.75
CA ASP A 986 -23.16 16.37 61.29
C ASP A 986 -21.79 17.09 61.41
N GLY A 987 -21.72 18.37 61.01
CA GLY A 987 -20.50 19.18 60.99
C GLY A 987 -19.67 19.02 59.70
N LEU A 988 -18.96 20.08 59.31
CA LEU A 988 -18.24 20.15 58.03
C LEU A 988 -17.14 19.09 57.88
N ILE A 989 -16.40 18.81 58.95
CA ILE A 989 -15.29 17.83 58.93
C ILE A 989 -15.84 16.42 58.69
N SER A 990 -16.91 16.03 59.41
CA SER A 990 -17.60 14.76 59.25
C SER A 990 -18.18 14.60 57.83
N ALA A 991 -18.80 15.67 57.32
CA ALA A 991 -19.40 15.68 55.99
C ALA A 991 -18.38 15.60 54.84
N LEU A 992 -17.13 16.03 55.05
CA LEU A 992 -16.08 15.94 54.02
C LEU A 992 -15.37 14.58 54.04
N TRP A 993 -15.06 14.05 55.23
CA TRP A 993 -14.25 12.84 55.42
C TRP A 993 -15.03 11.53 55.58
N ASN A 994 -16.36 11.56 55.45
CA ASN A 994 -17.17 10.34 55.33
C ASN A 994 -16.76 9.55 54.07
N GLY A 995 -16.49 8.23 54.20
CA GLY A 995 -16.05 7.37 53.10
C GLY A 995 -16.95 7.39 51.86
N TYR A 996 -18.28 7.51 52.04
CA TYR A 996 -19.22 7.66 50.91
C TYR A 996 -19.06 9.00 50.18
N ASN A 997 -18.74 10.06 50.92
CA ASN A 997 -18.47 11.36 50.32
C ASN A 997 -17.13 11.35 49.56
N VAL A 998 -16.09 10.72 50.13
CA VAL A 998 -14.79 10.53 49.48
C VAL A 998 -14.94 9.72 48.18
N MET A 999 -15.74 8.65 48.19
CA MET A 999 -16.05 7.88 46.98
C MET A 999 -16.71 8.74 45.89
N ASN A 1000 -17.80 9.45 46.23
CA ASN A 1000 -18.48 10.35 45.30
C ASN A 1000 -17.57 11.48 44.79
N PHE A 1001 -16.67 12.00 45.63
CA PHE A 1001 -15.69 13.00 45.25
C PHE A 1001 -14.69 12.47 44.21
N VAL A 1002 -14.18 11.25 44.39
CA VAL A 1002 -13.27 10.58 43.44
C VAL A 1002 -13.99 10.30 42.11
N ILE A 1003 -15.21 9.77 42.15
CA ILE A 1003 -16.05 9.56 40.95
C ILE A 1003 -16.26 10.90 40.22
N GLY A 1004 -16.56 11.96 40.96
CA GLY A 1004 -16.70 13.32 40.43
C GLY A 1004 -15.43 13.85 39.74
N LEU A 1005 -14.26 13.67 40.37
CA LEU A 1005 -12.97 14.08 39.78
C LEU A 1005 -12.63 13.31 38.50
N VAL A 1006 -12.79 11.97 38.50
CA VAL A 1006 -12.52 11.14 37.32
C VAL A 1006 -13.47 11.49 36.18
N SER A 1007 -14.77 11.62 36.49
CA SER A 1007 -15.79 12.02 35.50
C SER A 1007 -15.51 13.43 34.95
N THR A 1008 -15.10 14.37 35.81
CA THR A 1008 -14.72 15.72 35.39
C THR A 1008 -13.53 15.71 34.46
N PHE A 1009 -12.50 14.92 34.75
CA PHE A 1009 -11.31 14.81 33.90
C PHE A 1009 -11.66 14.25 32.51
N LEU A 1010 -12.38 13.13 32.46
CA LEU A 1010 -12.80 12.48 31.20
C LEU A 1010 -13.73 13.37 30.37
N LEU A 1011 -14.78 13.94 30.98
CA LEU A 1011 -15.71 14.83 30.28
C LEU A 1011 -15.07 16.16 29.88
N SER A 1012 -14.03 16.64 30.60
CA SER A 1012 -13.27 17.83 30.19
C SER A 1012 -12.37 17.54 28.99
N GLN A 1013 -11.75 16.37 28.92
CA GLN A 1013 -11.03 15.92 27.73
C GLN A 1013 -11.98 15.84 26.53
N MET A 1014 -13.15 15.22 26.69
CA MET A 1014 -14.18 15.18 25.65
C MET A 1014 -14.68 16.57 25.25
N PHE A 1015 -14.86 17.49 26.20
CA PHE A 1015 -15.21 18.89 25.91
C PHE A 1015 -14.15 19.61 25.06
N VAL A 1016 -12.86 19.49 25.42
CA VAL A 1016 -11.75 20.07 24.64
C VAL A 1016 -11.66 19.44 23.25
N LEU A 1017 -11.82 18.12 23.15
CA LEU A 1017 -11.87 17.42 21.86
C LEU A 1017 -13.09 17.84 21.04
N SER A 1018 -14.24 18.15 21.67
CA SER A 1018 -15.47 18.60 21.00
C SER A 1018 -15.37 20.03 20.44
N MET A 1019 -14.49 20.87 21.00
CA MET A 1019 -14.23 22.21 20.45
C MET A 1019 -13.68 22.14 19.03
N ILE A 1020 -12.88 21.13 18.70
CA ILE A 1020 -12.25 20.97 17.39
C ILE A 1020 -13.31 20.84 16.26
N PRO A 1021 -14.23 19.85 16.25
CA PRO A 1021 -15.29 19.77 15.26
C PRO A 1021 -16.28 20.95 15.35
N LYS A 1022 -16.57 21.50 16.54
CA LYS A 1022 -17.44 22.68 16.69
C LYS A 1022 -16.86 23.96 16.05
N ILE A 1023 -15.55 24.13 16.09
CA ILE A 1023 -14.85 25.23 15.42
C ILE A 1023 -14.76 24.95 13.91
N VAL A 1024 -14.39 23.72 13.51
CA VAL A 1024 -14.33 23.32 12.09
C VAL A 1024 -15.68 23.45 11.39
N GLY A 1025 -16.78 23.02 12.03
CA GLY A 1025 -18.15 23.14 11.50
C GLY A 1025 -18.67 24.58 11.40
N ARG A 1026 -18.03 25.56 12.06
CA ARG A 1026 -18.33 27.00 11.89
C ARG A 1026 -17.53 27.67 10.77
N PHE A 1027 -16.41 27.07 10.34
CA PHE A 1027 -15.62 27.53 9.19
C PHE A 1027 -15.84 26.70 7.92
N SER A 1028 -16.53 25.55 8.03
CA SER A 1028 -16.89 24.68 6.92
C SER A 1028 -18.40 24.55 6.79
N SER A 1029 -19.01 25.42 5.97
CA SER A 1029 -20.41 25.27 5.56
C SER A 1029 -20.63 24.11 4.58
N ASN A 1030 -19.57 23.64 3.91
CA ASN A 1030 -19.66 22.73 2.76
C ASN A 1030 -18.89 21.39 2.93
N SER A 1031 -17.85 21.31 3.78
CA SER A 1031 -16.99 20.10 3.86
C SER A 1031 -17.29 19.17 5.04
N THR A 1032 -18.33 19.45 5.85
CA THR A 1032 -18.81 18.52 6.88
C THR A 1032 -19.76 17.46 6.31
N ALA A 1033 -20.09 17.54 5.01
CA ALA A 1033 -21.05 16.67 4.33
C ALA A 1033 -20.77 15.18 4.58
N ASN A 1034 -19.59 14.66 4.26
CA ASN A 1034 -19.30 13.22 4.32
C ASN A 1034 -19.34 12.59 5.73
N LEU A 1035 -19.24 13.38 6.81
CA LEU A 1035 -19.45 12.91 8.19
C LEU A 1035 -20.88 13.17 8.71
N THR A 1036 -21.64 13.97 7.98
CA THR A 1036 -23.04 14.32 8.32
C THR A 1036 -24.04 13.73 7.34
N HIS A 1037 -23.62 12.91 6.37
CA HIS A 1037 -24.45 12.31 5.32
C HIS A 1037 -24.14 10.81 5.15
N ILE A 1038 -25.04 10.16 4.42
CA ILE A 1038 -25.08 8.76 4.01
C ILE A 1038 -25.22 8.79 2.49
N GLN A 1039 -24.30 8.14 1.78
CA GLN A 1039 -24.28 8.13 0.32
C GLN A 1039 -24.95 6.85 -0.20
N ALA A 1040 -25.82 6.97 -1.20
CA ALA A 1040 -26.39 5.84 -1.92
C ALA A 1040 -26.28 6.06 -3.44
N VAL A 1041 -25.76 5.07 -4.17
CA VAL A 1041 -25.69 5.12 -5.63
C VAL A 1041 -26.91 4.42 -6.21
N LEU A 1042 -27.67 5.16 -7.01
CA LEU A 1042 -28.88 4.71 -7.71
C LEU A 1042 -28.60 4.46 -9.19
N ARG A 1043 -29.19 3.40 -9.72
CA ARG A 1043 -29.26 3.09 -11.15
C ARG A 1043 -30.70 3.24 -11.62
N VAL A 1044 -30.90 4.06 -12.63
CA VAL A 1044 -32.21 4.42 -13.20
C VAL A 1044 -32.26 3.96 -14.66
N ARG A 1045 -33.39 3.39 -15.08
CA ARG A 1045 -33.60 2.93 -16.45
C ARG A 1045 -33.88 4.14 -17.37
N ASN A 1046 -33.20 4.18 -18.51
CA ASN A 1046 -33.26 5.33 -19.41
C ASN A 1046 -34.61 5.39 -20.15
N SER A 1047 -35.41 6.45 -19.93
CA SER A 1047 -36.67 6.64 -20.66
C SER A 1047 -36.40 7.42 -21.96
N MET A 1048 -36.57 6.77 -23.11
CA MET A 1048 -36.21 7.34 -24.41
C MET A 1048 -36.90 8.68 -24.71
N ASN A 1049 -36.14 9.75 -24.82
CA ASN A 1049 -36.45 10.85 -25.74
C ASN A 1049 -35.20 11.68 -26.07
N VAL A 1050 -34.62 11.43 -27.25
CA VAL A 1050 -33.24 11.84 -27.60
C VAL A 1050 -33.07 13.34 -27.88
N ASN A 1051 -34.17 14.09 -28.09
CA ASN A 1051 -34.13 15.46 -28.64
C ASN A 1051 -34.44 16.60 -27.64
N LYS A 1052 -34.28 16.37 -26.34
CA LYS A 1052 -34.13 17.44 -25.34
C LYS A 1052 -33.01 17.08 -24.36
N PRO A 1053 -32.20 18.05 -23.88
CA PRO A 1053 -31.41 17.81 -22.68
C PRO A 1053 -32.42 17.55 -21.55
N CYS A 1054 -32.45 16.32 -21.04
CA CYS A 1054 -33.43 15.92 -20.03
C CYS A 1054 -33.33 16.87 -18.83
N GLU A 1055 -34.42 17.59 -18.55
CA GLU A 1055 -34.65 18.15 -17.23
C GLU A 1055 -34.51 17.01 -16.20
N LEU A 1056 -34.04 17.33 -15.00
CA LEU A 1056 -34.00 16.36 -13.91
C LEU A 1056 -35.38 15.66 -13.81
N PRO A 1057 -35.42 14.31 -13.83
CA PRO A 1057 -36.69 13.61 -13.83
C PRO A 1057 -37.54 14.04 -12.62
N ASN A 1058 -38.87 14.08 -12.79
CA ASN A 1058 -39.77 14.63 -11.77
C ASN A 1058 -39.61 13.98 -10.38
N SER A 1059 -39.09 12.75 -10.32
CA SER A 1059 -38.59 12.07 -9.11
C SER A 1059 -37.65 12.94 -8.27
N VAL A 1060 -36.64 13.55 -8.88
CA VAL A 1060 -35.62 14.38 -8.21
C VAL A 1060 -36.18 15.76 -7.85
N ARG A 1061 -37.13 16.29 -8.64
CA ARG A 1061 -37.90 17.49 -8.24
C ARG A 1061 -38.80 17.23 -7.03
N ILE A 1062 -39.38 16.02 -6.90
CA ILE A 1062 -40.25 15.64 -5.76
C ILE A 1062 -39.43 15.36 -4.49
N LEU A 1063 -38.26 14.71 -4.60
CA LEU A 1063 -37.32 14.60 -3.49
C LEU A 1063 -36.90 15.98 -2.96
N ASN A 1064 -36.57 16.91 -3.86
CA ASN A 1064 -36.29 18.30 -3.48
C ASN A 1064 -37.53 19.03 -2.91
N SER A 1065 -38.76 18.70 -3.34
CA SER A 1065 -39.96 19.37 -2.83
C SER A 1065 -40.38 18.88 -1.44
N MET A 1066 -40.25 17.58 -1.13
CA MET A 1066 -40.43 17.04 0.22
C MET A 1066 -39.46 17.67 1.23
N VAL A 1067 -38.22 17.93 0.77
CA VAL A 1067 -37.19 18.64 1.53
C VAL A 1067 -37.61 20.12 1.76
N SER A 1068 -38.16 20.79 0.76
CA SER A 1068 -38.55 22.21 0.85
C SER A 1068 -39.75 22.55 1.77
N ASN A 1069 -40.59 21.59 2.15
CA ASN A 1069 -41.79 21.85 2.97
C ASN A 1069 -41.54 21.97 4.49
N ASN A 1070 -40.30 21.79 4.97
CA ASN A 1070 -39.92 22.07 6.35
C ASN A 1070 -38.68 22.98 6.40
N ASN A 1071 -38.87 24.22 6.87
CA ASN A 1071 -37.90 25.34 6.83
C ASN A 1071 -36.52 25.12 7.53
N ASN A 1072 -36.22 23.92 8.04
CA ASN A 1072 -34.93 23.56 8.65
C ASN A 1072 -34.13 22.51 7.84
N TYR A 1073 -34.67 21.95 6.75
CA TYR A 1073 -34.05 20.81 6.05
C TYR A 1073 -33.88 21.10 4.56
N SER A 1074 -32.69 21.56 4.15
CA SER A 1074 -32.38 21.93 2.75
C SER A 1074 -31.05 21.33 2.27
N LYS A 1075 -30.82 20.03 2.58
CA LYS A 1075 -29.48 19.41 2.50
C LYS A 1075 -29.40 17.97 1.95
N VAL A 1076 -30.44 17.42 1.31
CA VAL A 1076 -30.24 16.19 0.50
C VAL A 1076 -29.65 16.62 -0.83
N GLN A 1077 -28.47 16.10 -1.19
CA GLN A 1077 -27.83 16.39 -2.48
C GLN A 1077 -28.01 15.19 -3.42
N ILE A 1078 -28.22 15.46 -4.70
CA ILE A 1078 -28.36 14.41 -5.73
C ILE A 1078 -27.51 14.83 -6.93
N GLU A 1079 -26.44 14.11 -7.18
CA GLU A 1079 -25.48 14.38 -8.24
C GLU A 1079 -25.55 13.29 -9.32
N ARG A 1080 -25.37 13.68 -10.57
CA ARG A 1080 -25.38 12.75 -11.70
C ARG A 1080 -23.97 12.24 -11.93
N GLU A 1081 -23.73 10.98 -11.62
CA GLU A 1081 -22.52 10.26 -12.02
C GLU A 1081 -22.44 10.27 -13.55
N GLY A 1082 -21.34 10.78 -14.13
CA GLY A 1082 -21.19 11.03 -15.58
C GLY A 1082 -21.18 9.80 -16.49
N LEU A 1083 -21.51 8.62 -15.96
CA LEU A 1083 -21.54 7.33 -16.63
C LEU A 1083 -22.82 7.19 -17.47
N ARG A 1084 -22.67 7.14 -18.80
CA ARG A 1084 -23.71 6.67 -19.72
C ARG A 1084 -23.45 5.23 -20.14
N ASP A 1085 -24.43 4.39 -19.89
CA ASP A 1085 -24.68 3.13 -20.60
C ASP A 1085 -25.87 3.38 -21.55
N GLU A 1086 -25.98 2.68 -22.68
CA GLU A 1086 -27.05 2.92 -23.67
C GLU A 1086 -28.45 2.73 -23.07
N SER A 1087 -28.56 1.94 -21.98
CA SER A 1087 -29.82 1.59 -21.31
C SER A 1087 -30.05 2.22 -19.93
N PHE A 1088 -29.04 2.83 -19.29
CA PHE A 1088 -29.13 3.25 -17.87
C PHE A 1088 -28.36 4.54 -17.55
N GLU A 1089 -28.87 5.30 -16.58
CA GLU A 1089 -28.19 6.45 -15.96
C GLU A 1089 -27.93 6.19 -14.47
N TYR A 1090 -26.88 6.79 -13.91
CA TYR A 1090 -26.46 6.63 -12.52
C TYR A 1090 -26.51 7.98 -11.77
N TYR A 1091 -26.92 7.93 -10.49
CA TYR A 1091 -27.01 9.10 -9.62
C TYR A 1091 -26.49 8.77 -8.22
N GLN A 1092 -25.72 9.67 -7.63
CA GLN A 1092 -25.40 9.64 -6.20
C GLN A 1092 -26.49 10.41 -5.44
N VAL A 1093 -26.93 9.87 -4.30
CA VAL A 1093 -27.86 10.52 -3.37
C VAL A 1093 -27.20 10.61 -2.00
N ASP A 1094 -27.01 11.84 -1.52
CA ASP A 1094 -26.39 12.14 -0.23
C ASP A 1094 -27.48 12.57 0.77
N VAL A 1095 -27.84 11.65 1.67
CA VAL A 1095 -28.88 11.85 2.69
C VAL A 1095 -28.22 12.21 4.02
N PRO A 1096 -28.52 13.37 4.65
CA PRO A 1096 -27.94 13.70 5.95
C PRO A 1096 -28.22 12.64 7.04
N ARG A 1097 -27.21 12.26 7.85
CA ARG A 1097 -27.30 11.34 8.99
C ARG A 1097 -28.32 11.76 10.07
N PHE A 1098 -28.72 13.03 10.11
CA PHE A 1098 -29.79 13.51 10.99
C PHE A 1098 -31.20 13.30 10.41
N LEU A 1099 -31.32 12.93 9.12
CA LEU A 1099 -32.57 12.51 8.49
C LEU A 1099 -32.68 10.97 8.56
N PRO A 1100 -33.88 10.39 8.75
CA PRO A 1100 -34.04 8.94 8.79
C PRO A 1100 -33.81 8.34 7.40
N PHE A 1101 -32.59 7.87 7.13
CA PHE A 1101 -32.20 7.28 5.83
C PHE A 1101 -33.15 6.18 5.36
N THR A 1102 -33.64 5.33 6.28
CA THR A 1102 -34.63 4.29 5.96
C THR A 1102 -35.93 4.87 5.40
N THR A 1103 -36.38 6.03 5.88
CA THR A 1103 -37.57 6.72 5.35
C THR A 1103 -37.33 7.26 3.95
N CYS A 1104 -36.14 7.81 3.67
CA CYS A 1104 -35.77 8.25 2.31
C CYS A 1104 -35.76 7.08 1.31
N MET A 1105 -35.19 5.94 1.70
CA MET A 1105 -35.15 4.74 0.84
C MET A 1105 -36.54 4.11 0.64
N LYS A 1106 -37.40 4.13 1.67
CA LYS A 1106 -38.80 3.72 1.55
C LYS A 1106 -39.57 4.59 0.56
N GLU A 1107 -39.45 5.91 0.64
CA GLU A 1107 -40.16 6.81 -0.26
C GLU A 1107 -39.68 6.69 -1.72
N LEU A 1108 -38.36 6.52 -1.92
CA LEU A 1108 -37.78 6.13 -3.20
C LEU A 1108 -38.40 4.83 -3.75
N SER A 1109 -38.56 3.82 -2.90
CA SER A 1109 -39.13 2.52 -3.30
C SER A 1109 -40.60 2.60 -3.72
N ARG A 1110 -41.39 3.54 -3.18
CA ARG A 1110 -42.83 3.66 -3.49
C ARG A 1110 -43.11 4.20 -4.88
N GLN A 1111 -42.22 5.04 -5.40
CA GLN A 1111 -42.56 5.92 -6.53
C GLN A 1111 -41.88 5.54 -7.87
N PHE A 1112 -40.77 4.76 -7.86
CA PHE A 1112 -39.96 4.54 -9.08
C PHE A 1112 -39.33 3.14 -9.19
N ASP A 1113 -39.15 2.64 -10.43
CA ASP A 1113 -38.36 1.44 -10.77
C ASP A 1113 -36.86 1.79 -10.79
N VAL A 1114 -36.23 1.75 -9.61
CA VAL A 1114 -34.84 2.15 -9.36
C VAL A 1114 -34.12 1.03 -8.61
N GLN A 1115 -32.85 0.80 -8.94
CA GLN A 1115 -31.99 -0.13 -8.20
C GLN A 1115 -30.96 0.65 -7.39
N VAL A 1116 -30.79 0.31 -6.12
CA VAL A 1116 -29.70 0.83 -5.29
C VAL A 1116 -28.49 -0.06 -5.55
N ILE A 1117 -27.43 0.49 -6.13
CA ILE A 1117 -26.22 -0.28 -6.46
C ILE A 1117 -25.30 -0.37 -5.25
N GLU A 1118 -25.14 0.74 -4.53
CA GLU A 1118 -24.20 0.85 -3.43
C GLU A 1118 -24.76 1.76 -2.34
N ILE A 1119 -24.44 1.47 -1.08
CA ILE A 1119 -24.70 2.32 0.08
C ILE A 1119 -23.39 2.46 0.85
N ALA A 1120 -22.84 3.67 0.90
CA ALA A 1120 -21.58 4.01 1.59
C ALA A 1120 -20.41 3.00 1.37
N GLY A 1121 -20.14 2.61 0.12
CA GLY A 1121 -19.10 1.63 -0.21
C GLY A 1121 -19.56 0.17 -0.23
N GLN A 1122 -20.77 -0.14 0.24
CA GLN A 1122 -21.27 -1.50 0.44
C GLN A 1122 -22.28 -1.92 -0.64
N THR A 1123 -22.19 -3.16 -1.10
CA THR A 1123 -23.15 -3.82 -2.03
C THR A 1123 -24.14 -4.75 -1.32
N SER A 1124 -24.10 -4.76 0.01
CA SER A 1124 -25.06 -5.45 0.89
C SER A 1124 -25.21 -4.63 2.17
N VAL A 1125 -26.42 -4.50 2.69
CA VAL A 1125 -26.69 -3.77 3.94
C VAL A 1125 -27.53 -4.62 4.88
N ASN A 1126 -27.37 -4.39 6.19
CA ASN A 1126 -28.17 -5.09 7.18
C ASN A 1126 -29.49 -4.35 7.43
N ILE A 1127 -30.60 -5.07 7.58
CA ILE A 1127 -31.91 -4.51 7.91
C ILE A 1127 -32.43 -5.20 9.16
N LYS A 1128 -32.74 -4.41 10.17
CA LYS A 1128 -33.48 -4.82 11.36
C LYS A 1128 -34.97 -4.62 11.12
N ILE A 1129 -35.73 -5.68 11.31
CA ILE A 1129 -37.18 -5.72 11.18
C ILE A 1129 -37.76 -6.13 12.53
N VAL A 1130 -38.71 -5.38 13.05
CA VAL A 1130 -39.52 -5.76 14.22
C VAL A 1130 -40.90 -6.15 13.71
N SER A 1131 -41.37 -7.34 14.07
CA SER A 1131 -42.64 -7.89 13.61
C SER A 1131 -43.34 -8.68 14.70
N ALA A 1132 -44.67 -8.65 14.71
CA ALA A 1132 -45.49 -9.53 15.53
C ALA A 1132 -45.45 -11.00 15.04
N LYS A 1133 -44.91 -11.28 13.84
CA LYS A 1133 -44.70 -12.63 13.33
C LYS A 1133 -43.36 -13.20 13.81
N LYS A 1134 -43.45 -14.41 14.37
CA LYS A 1134 -42.28 -15.23 14.69
C LYS A 1134 -41.43 -15.54 13.46
N ASP A 1135 -41.99 -15.68 12.26
CA ASP A 1135 -41.27 -15.99 11.04
C ASP A 1135 -41.73 -15.10 9.88
N LEU A 1136 -40.78 -14.48 9.18
CA LEU A 1136 -41.01 -13.62 8.02
C LEU A 1136 -40.63 -14.39 6.75
N GLN A 1137 -41.57 -14.46 5.80
CA GLN A 1137 -41.35 -14.99 4.45
C GLN A 1137 -40.87 -13.85 3.55
N ILE A 1138 -39.78 -14.06 2.81
CA ILE A 1138 -39.26 -13.12 1.81
C ILE A 1138 -39.68 -13.62 0.42
N GLU A 1139 -40.11 -12.73 -0.47
CA GLU A 1139 -40.53 -13.11 -1.84
C GLU A 1139 -39.37 -13.73 -2.65
N GLU A 1140 -39.68 -14.73 -3.47
CA GLU A 1140 -38.68 -15.36 -4.36
C GLU A 1140 -38.10 -14.32 -5.34
N GLY A 1141 -36.76 -14.25 -5.41
CA GLY A 1141 -36.05 -13.26 -6.23
C GLY A 1141 -35.56 -12.01 -5.47
N ILE A 1142 -35.68 -11.98 -4.14
CA ILE A 1142 -35.02 -11.00 -3.26
C ILE A 1142 -33.85 -11.70 -2.54
N GLU A 1143 -32.61 -11.26 -2.78
CA GLU A 1143 -31.44 -11.81 -2.09
C GLU A 1143 -31.29 -11.22 -0.68
N ALA A 1144 -31.93 -11.87 0.29
CA ALA A 1144 -31.83 -11.55 1.72
C ALA A 1144 -31.48 -12.81 2.55
N ILE A 1145 -30.45 -12.71 3.39
CA ILE A 1145 -29.99 -13.78 4.30
C ILE A 1145 -30.34 -13.39 5.74
N LEU A 1146 -31.13 -14.20 6.43
CA LEU A 1146 -31.38 -14.01 7.87
C LEU A 1146 -30.07 -14.26 8.64
N ILE A 1147 -29.54 -13.22 9.30
CA ILE A 1147 -28.35 -13.27 10.14
C ILE A 1147 -28.74 -13.72 11.55
N GLU A 1148 -29.75 -13.06 12.12
CA GLU A 1148 -30.11 -13.20 13.53
C GLU A 1148 -31.62 -13.02 13.72
N LYS A 1149 -32.19 -13.76 14.68
CA LYS A 1149 -33.59 -13.68 15.07
C LYS A 1149 -33.73 -13.91 16.56
N TYR A 1150 -34.40 -13.01 17.27
CA TYR A 1150 -34.64 -13.12 18.71
C TYR A 1150 -35.97 -12.45 19.11
N GLN A 1151 -36.55 -12.90 20.22
CA GLN A 1151 -37.79 -12.34 20.77
C GLN A 1151 -37.46 -11.16 21.70
N ILE A 1152 -38.25 -10.08 21.63
CA ILE A 1152 -38.16 -8.98 22.60
C ILE A 1152 -38.90 -9.40 23.87
N VAL A 1153 -38.21 -9.42 25.00
CA VAL A 1153 -38.80 -9.62 26.34
C VAL A 1153 -38.44 -8.38 27.16
N PRO A 1154 -39.38 -7.44 27.42
CA PRO A 1154 -40.06 -7.48 28.73
C PRO A 1154 -41.46 -6.80 28.83
N ASN A 1155 -42.16 -7.13 29.92
CA ASN A 1155 -43.28 -6.36 30.53
C ASN A 1155 -44.46 -5.94 29.64
N ALA A 1156 -45.41 -6.87 29.52
CA ALA A 1156 -46.84 -6.66 29.27
C ALA A 1156 -47.29 -6.17 27.87
N ARG A 1157 -47.79 -7.16 27.09
CA ARG A 1157 -48.88 -7.12 26.08
C ARG A 1157 -48.57 -7.30 24.59
N ASP A 1158 -47.33 -7.23 24.12
CA ASP A 1158 -46.99 -7.56 22.72
C ASP A 1158 -45.79 -8.52 22.62
N GLU A 1159 -45.93 -9.60 21.83
CA GLU A 1159 -44.86 -10.57 21.53
C GLU A 1159 -44.12 -10.21 20.22
N ASP A 1160 -43.37 -9.11 20.22
CA ASP A 1160 -42.60 -8.71 19.04
C ASP A 1160 -41.28 -9.51 18.89
N TYR A 1161 -40.98 -9.88 17.65
CA TYR A 1161 -39.75 -10.54 17.23
C TYR A 1161 -38.86 -9.59 16.43
N VAL A 1162 -37.56 -9.60 16.71
CA VAL A 1162 -36.53 -8.94 15.90
C VAL A 1162 -35.97 -9.95 14.90
N HIS A 1163 -35.89 -9.55 13.65
CA HIS A 1163 -35.20 -10.24 12.57
C HIS A 1163 -34.14 -9.31 11.98
N ILE A 1164 -32.92 -9.80 11.78
CA ILE A 1164 -31.84 -9.05 11.13
C ILE A 1164 -31.47 -9.79 9.85
N PHE A 1165 -31.73 -9.17 8.70
CA PHE A 1165 -31.36 -9.70 7.38
C PHE A 1165 -30.17 -8.95 6.80
N SER A 1166 -29.23 -9.64 6.18
CA SER A 1166 -28.26 -9.04 5.24
C SER A 1166 -28.85 -9.08 3.85
N VAL A 1167 -28.95 -7.94 3.18
CA VAL A 1167 -29.72 -7.76 1.94
C VAL A 1167 -28.83 -7.17 0.88
N VAL A 1168 -28.77 -7.77 -0.30
CA VAL A 1168 -28.01 -7.21 -1.42
C VAL A 1168 -28.67 -5.91 -1.86
N THR A 1169 -27.88 -4.82 -1.98
CA THR A 1169 -28.39 -3.46 -2.19
C THR A 1169 -29.36 -3.35 -3.37
N ARG A 1170 -29.10 -4.09 -4.46
CA ARG A 1170 -29.93 -4.10 -5.68
C ARG A 1170 -31.38 -4.51 -5.45
N ASP A 1171 -31.64 -5.32 -4.43
CA ASP A 1171 -32.97 -5.85 -4.09
C ASP A 1171 -33.58 -5.19 -2.84
N LEU A 1172 -32.85 -4.26 -2.20
CA LEU A 1172 -33.27 -3.50 -1.02
C LEU A 1172 -34.65 -2.84 -1.20
N LEU A 1173 -34.88 -2.17 -2.33
CA LEU A 1173 -36.14 -1.45 -2.54
C LEU A 1173 -37.33 -2.41 -2.74
N LYS A 1174 -37.11 -3.58 -3.35
CA LYS A 1174 -38.13 -4.64 -3.46
C LYS A 1174 -38.52 -5.17 -2.09
N LEU A 1175 -37.52 -5.41 -1.23
CA LEU A 1175 -37.76 -5.86 0.14
C LEU A 1175 -38.51 -4.79 0.96
N LEU A 1176 -38.17 -3.51 0.81
CA LEU A 1176 -38.93 -2.43 1.46
C LEU A 1176 -40.39 -2.39 0.97
N GLN A 1177 -40.63 -2.51 -0.34
CA GLN A 1177 -41.99 -2.62 -0.91
C GLN A 1177 -42.75 -3.85 -0.38
N GLN A 1178 -42.07 -4.99 -0.18
CA GLN A 1178 -42.68 -6.19 0.38
C GLN A 1178 -43.07 -5.98 1.86
N LEU A 1179 -42.14 -5.50 2.68
CA LEU A 1179 -42.33 -5.30 4.12
C LEU A 1179 -43.39 -4.23 4.44
N GLU A 1180 -43.63 -3.26 3.55
CA GLU A 1180 -44.70 -2.28 3.71
C GLU A 1180 -46.11 -2.82 3.41
N LYS A 1181 -46.23 -3.97 2.73
CA LYS A 1181 -47.51 -4.66 2.52
C LYS A 1181 -47.86 -5.63 3.65
N ASP A 1182 -46.93 -5.94 4.54
CA ASP A 1182 -47.15 -6.86 5.66
C ASP A 1182 -47.50 -6.09 6.95
N GLU A 1183 -48.79 -6.08 7.29
CA GLU A 1183 -49.33 -5.38 8.47
C GLU A 1183 -48.75 -5.86 9.82
N SER A 1184 -48.04 -6.99 9.85
CA SER A 1184 -47.36 -7.45 11.07
C SER A 1184 -46.04 -6.70 11.36
N ILE A 1185 -45.51 -5.94 10.40
CA ILE A 1185 -44.25 -5.20 10.56
C ILE A 1185 -44.48 -3.94 11.39
N ARG A 1186 -43.87 -3.90 12.59
CA ARG A 1186 -43.93 -2.76 13.51
C ARG A 1186 -42.88 -1.70 13.19
N HIS A 1187 -41.68 -2.12 12.80
CA HIS A 1187 -40.54 -1.22 12.56
C HIS A 1187 -39.55 -1.82 11.57
N VAL A 1188 -38.94 -0.98 10.73
CA VAL A 1188 -37.87 -1.35 9.79
C VAL A 1188 -36.76 -0.32 9.89
N GLN A 1189 -35.51 -0.77 10.01
CA GLN A 1189 -34.32 0.07 10.08
C GLN A 1189 -33.19 -0.54 9.26
N ILE A 1190 -32.68 0.21 8.28
CA ILE A 1190 -31.42 -0.10 7.61
C ILE A 1190 -30.28 0.28 8.57
N HIS A 1191 -29.35 -0.65 8.77
CA HIS A 1191 -28.20 -0.54 9.66
C HIS A 1191 -26.88 -0.49 8.89
N ASP A 1192 -25.86 -0.02 9.61
CA ASP A 1192 -24.44 0.17 9.25
C ASP A 1192 -24.10 1.54 8.63
N PHE A 1193 -23.75 2.51 9.50
CA PHE A 1193 -23.19 3.85 9.18
C PHE A 1193 -22.37 4.45 10.33
#